data_AF-A0A2D5EUW0-F1
#
_entry.id   AF-A0A2D5EUW0-F1
#
_cell.length_a   1.000
_cell.length_b   1.000
_cell.length_c   1.000
_cell.angle_alpha   90.00
_cell.angle_beta   90.00
_cell.angle_gamma   90.00
#
_symmetry.space_group_name_H-M   'P 1'
#
loop_
_entity.id
_entity.type
_entity.pdbx_description
1 polymer ?
#
loop_
_entity_poly.entity_id
_entity_poly.type
_entity_poly.pdbx_seq_one_letter_code
_entity_poly.pdbx_strand_id
1 'polypeptide(L)'
;MLTSRLRSCTRALLVLAIAIGCGGDEPEPAFTTFGDACAAIPDCDAPRDVEPGPSERIFRVLLARDDAGAITIEQVETVDVSAGRGVPIGPLSGTHVLAALDAAGDPVDSQLVRFPEEIEYELAFGDFGRVSEPFTGATSAMAFVRAPAEAVELVLVAEGGEVVARAPAESTVESDAPGSRSEGLIWAAPPGVCGHVVVIDGETDRREALGFAYDEDTRLVRPGPTQLAVVQAALHRMPPLLCHGIARIAFGEVSGHPELGGAVVTISTGDMMLINVATENGTTGRMPYMEAELARRPDARARLMRTLFHEAGHATEGLLNASSLRPDAFEGFWVSDARALADETIERVRLFVSLEDEWRRVHESFVPLGWATAYPCDGRVCNDAPGFRASTDWSAERTAEGGFMSRYGASSLPDDIADMVAWPATAALFRDAGIIDGARQTEDFGCQHLRSLDGGNVPGGVAALYTKLLFLKDVGLVAQEDVDACLGDVGLPIDTPGFDFWQDDTLRRSFRDGVEARFLLYDDGSKSFEARAEGMAAFDGTEYPATLRMELPLGSPPLTLDEIPYPRGVYVLGEGGNAVELRLEEQSFGDFDVTDGYVLVAEAARGRIAGSIFIRVAFRPRAGVPQTFDPPLVIRFLLEGSAGG
;
A
#
# COMPACT_ATOMS: atom_id res chain seq x y z
N MET A 1 -34.36 87.41 8.58
CA MET A 1 -34.39 88.29 7.39
C MET A 1 -33.07 88.10 6.64
N LEU A 2 -33.14 87.78 5.34
CA LEU A 2 -32.12 87.84 4.24
C LEU A 2 -30.64 87.49 4.59
N THR A 3 -29.81 86.72 3.89
CA THR A 3 -29.69 86.20 2.50
C THR A 3 -28.34 85.44 2.51
N SER A 4 -28.28 84.21 2.02
CA SER A 4 -27.69 83.79 0.73
C SER A 4 -26.15 83.79 0.59
N ARG A 5 -25.67 82.68 0.00
CA ARG A 5 -24.46 82.44 -0.82
C ARG A 5 -23.28 81.67 -0.20
N LEU A 6 -23.29 80.37 -0.51
CA LEU A 6 -22.28 79.66 -1.34
C LEU A 6 -20.80 79.83 -0.99
N ARG A 7 -20.17 78.74 -0.54
CA ARG A 7 -18.97 78.16 -1.18
C ARG A 7 -18.65 76.75 -0.63
N SER A 8 -18.83 75.79 -1.53
CA SER A 8 -18.05 74.55 -1.75
C SER A 8 -17.56 73.74 -0.55
N CYS A 9 -18.29 72.66 -0.25
CA CYS A 9 -17.74 71.44 0.34
C CYS A 9 -17.05 70.62 -0.75
N THR A 10 -15.78 70.27 -0.55
CA THR A 10 -15.15 69.13 -1.23
C THR A 10 -14.30 68.37 -0.22
N ARG A 11 -14.93 67.44 0.51
CA ARG A 11 -14.25 66.33 1.18
C ARG A 11 -15.13 65.09 1.14
N ALA A 12 -14.59 64.06 0.50
CA ALA A 12 -14.72 62.63 0.79
C ALA A 12 -16.13 62.03 0.92
N LEU A 13 -16.57 61.37 -0.15
CA LEU A 13 -17.30 60.11 -0.04
C LEU A 13 -16.87 59.21 -1.21
N LEU A 14 -15.87 58.35 -0.95
CA LEU A 14 -15.52 57.25 -1.84
C LEU A 14 -16.54 56.14 -1.58
N VAL A 15 -17.54 56.04 -2.45
CA VAL A 15 -18.46 54.90 -2.50
C VAL A 15 -17.69 53.75 -3.13
N LEU A 16 -17.09 52.89 -2.30
CA LEU A 16 -16.61 51.59 -2.73
C LEU A 16 -17.86 50.70 -2.86
N ALA A 17 -18.32 50.53 -4.09
CA ALA A 17 -19.34 49.54 -4.41
C ALA A 17 -18.73 48.15 -4.17
N ILE A 18 -19.06 47.55 -3.03
CA ILE A 18 -18.88 46.12 -2.82
C ILE A 18 -19.91 45.44 -3.72
N ALA A 19 -19.49 45.05 -4.92
CA ALA A 19 -20.18 44.05 -5.70
C ALA A 19 -19.99 42.71 -4.97
N ILE A 20 -20.83 42.43 -3.97
CA ILE A 20 -21.14 41.06 -3.59
C ILE A 20 -21.97 40.52 -4.74
N GLY A 21 -21.28 40.06 -5.78
CA GLY A 21 -21.90 39.23 -6.79
C GLY A 21 -22.39 37.99 -6.05
N CYS A 22 -23.70 37.83 -5.94
CA CYS A 22 -24.33 36.51 -5.85
C CYS A 22 -24.10 35.80 -7.20
N GLY A 23 -22.84 35.62 -7.58
CA GLY A 23 -22.45 34.68 -8.62
C GLY A 23 -22.73 33.32 -8.03
N GLY A 24 -23.97 32.85 -8.20
CA GLY A 24 -24.19 31.43 -8.19
C GLY A 24 -23.34 30.92 -9.33
N ASP A 25 -22.26 30.22 -9.01
CA ASP A 25 -21.44 29.54 -10.00
C ASP A 25 -22.41 28.76 -10.88
N GLU A 26 -22.52 29.17 -12.15
CA GLU A 26 -23.28 28.38 -13.10
C GLU A 26 -22.71 26.97 -13.03
N PRO A 27 -23.55 25.94 -12.84
CA PRO A 27 -23.07 24.60 -12.64
C PRO A 27 -22.18 24.24 -13.82
N GLU A 28 -20.87 24.07 -13.57
CA GLU A 28 -19.99 23.56 -14.59
C GLU A 28 -20.60 22.26 -15.12
N PRO A 29 -20.75 22.12 -16.44
CA PRO A 29 -21.37 20.95 -17.02
C PRO A 29 -20.53 19.73 -16.63
N ALA A 30 -21.20 18.68 -16.15
CA ALA A 30 -20.54 17.40 -15.89
C ALA A 30 -19.90 16.89 -17.20
N PHE A 31 -18.76 16.21 -17.10
CA PHE A 31 -18.13 15.58 -18.25
C PHE A 31 -19.11 14.58 -18.88
N THR A 32 -19.43 14.77 -20.16
CA THR A 32 -20.41 13.92 -20.86
C THR A 32 -19.76 12.69 -21.50
N THR A 33 -18.43 12.67 -21.61
CA THR A 33 -17.68 11.54 -22.18
C THR A 33 -16.49 11.19 -21.29
N PHE A 34 -16.09 9.92 -21.35
CA PHE A 34 -14.91 9.43 -20.63
C PHE A 34 -13.62 10.14 -21.09
N GLY A 35 -13.47 10.38 -22.40
CA GLY A 35 -12.29 11.06 -22.95
C GLY A 35 -12.12 12.49 -22.42
N ASP A 36 -13.21 13.25 -22.30
CA ASP A 36 -13.18 14.61 -21.74
C ASP A 36 -12.82 14.59 -20.25
N ALA A 37 -13.38 13.65 -19.49
CA ALA A 37 -13.07 13.47 -18.08
C ALA A 37 -11.59 13.07 -17.89
N CYS A 38 -11.10 12.14 -18.70
CA CYS A 38 -9.74 11.64 -18.64
C CYS A 38 -8.71 12.72 -18.98
N ALA A 39 -8.97 13.56 -19.98
CA ALA A 39 -8.13 14.71 -20.30
C ALA A 39 -8.04 15.75 -19.17
N ALA A 40 -9.03 15.78 -18.26
CA ALA A 40 -9.11 16.72 -17.14
C ALA A 40 -8.60 16.14 -15.80
N ILE A 41 -8.26 14.84 -15.75
CA ILE A 41 -7.80 14.14 -14.54
C ILE A 41 -6.34 13.74 -14.73
N PRO A 42 -5.41 14.23 -13.88
CA PRO A 42 -4.00 13.88 -13.97
C PRO A 42 -3.75 12.38 -13.91
N ASP A 43 -2.82 11.90 -14.73
CA ASP A 43 -2.41 10.50 -14.87
C ASP A 43 -3.52 9.56 -15.36
N CYS A 44 -4.62 10.06 -15.92
CA CYS A 44 -5.65 9.21 -16.53
C CYS A 44 -5.23 8.65 -17.89
N ASP A 45 -4.51 9.43 -18.71
CA ASP A 45 -4.23 9.11 -20.11
C ASP A 45 -3.07 8.14 -20.32
N ALA A 46 -2.12 8.09 -19.38
CA ALA A 46 -0.98 7.18 -19.44
C ALA A 46 -0.64 6.58 -18.07
N PRO A 47 -0.30 5.28 -18.01
CA PRO A 47 0.21 4.67 -16.79
C PRO A 47 1.56 5.26 -16.41
N ARG A 48 1.82 5.40 -15.11
CA ARG A 48 3.15 5.78 -14.60
C ARG A 48 4.17 4.68 -14.91
N ASP A 49 3.77 3.44 -14.67
CA ASP A 49 4.56 2.25 -14.96
C ASP A 49 4.02 1.54 -16.21
N VAL A 50 4.76 1.64 -17.30
CA VAL A 50 4.57 0.78 -18.48
C VAL A 50 5.55 -0.38 -18.36
N GLU A 51 5.06 -1.61 -18.27
CA GLU A 51 5.95 -2.76 -18.35
C GLU A 51 6.58 -2.85 -19.75
N PRO A 52 7.92 -2.86 -19.86
CA PRO A 52 8.57 -3.06 -21.15
C PRO A 52 8.46 -4.53 -21.57
N GLY A 53 7.85 -4.80 -22.72
CA GLY A 53 7.80 -6.16 -23.25
C GLY A 53 6.79 -6.33 -24.38
N PRO A 54 6.81 -7.50 -25.06
CA PRO A 54 5.71 -7.87 -25.93
C PRO A 54 4.43 -8.07 -25.10
N SER A 55 3.28 -7.76 -25.68
CA SER A 55 2.01 -8.21 -25.13
C SER A 55 1.73 -9.65 -25.56
N GLU A 56 1.05 -10.41 -24.70
CA GLU A 56 0.38 -11.65 -25.07
C GLU A 56 -1.12 -11.49 -24.96
N ARG A 57 -1.85 -12.29 -25.72
CA ARG A 57 -3.30 -12.21 -25.82
C ARG A 57 -3.94 -13.31 -24.99
N ILE A 58 -4.95 -12.97 -24.20
CA ILE A 58 -5.69 -13.89 -23.34
C ILE A 58 -7.19 -13.83 -23.60
N PHE A 59 -7.87 -14.95 -23.38
CA PHE A 59 -9.30 -14.98 -23.18
C PHE A 59 -9.61 -14.67 -21.72
N ARG A 60 -10.46 -13.69 -21.51
CA ARG A 60 -11.15 -13.46 -20.25
C ARG A 60 -12.57 -13.98 -20.36
N VAL A 61 -12.99 -14.80 -19.40
CA VAL A 61 -14.22 -15.59 -19.49
C VAL A 61 -15.05 -15.44 -18.22
N LEU A 62 -16.25 -14.87 -18.36
CA LEU A 62 -17.26 -14.83 -17.30
C LEU A 62 -18.04 -16.14 -17.29
N LEU A 63 -18.09 -16.76 -16.11
CA LEU A 63 -18.84 -17.97 -15.84
C LEU A 63 -19.95 -17.66 -14.85
N ALA A 64 -21.16 -18.13 -15.08
CA ALA A 64 -22.26 -18.01 -14.13
C ALA A 64 -22.76 -19.38 -13.71
N ARG A 65 -23.05 -19.54 -12.42
CA ARG A 65 -23.76 -20.67 -11.84
C ARG A 65 -25.11 -20.16 -11.33
N ASP A 66 -26.21 -20.70 -11.84
CA ASP A 66 -27.55 -20.31 -11.41
C ASP A 66 -27.96 -20.97 -10.07
N ASP A 67 -29.14 -20.62 -9.55
CA ASP A 67 -29.68 -21.18 -8.29
C ASP A 67 -29.90 -22.71 -8.35
N ALA A 68 -30.03 -23.27 -9.55
CA ALA A 68 -30.17 -24.72 -9.77
C ALA A 68 -28.81 -25.43 -9.89
N GLY A 69 -27.71 -24.67 -9.86
CA GLY A 69 -26.34 -25.16 -10.03
C GLY A 69 -25.93 -25.37 -11.49
N ALA A 70 -26.73 -24.95 -12.47
CA ALA A 70 -26.36 -25.01 -13.88
C ALA A 70 -25.34 -23.92 -14.19
N ILE A 71 -24.33 -24.27 -14.99
CA ILE A 71 -23.19 -23.38 -15.27
C ILE A 71 -23.15 -23.01 -16.75
N THR A 72 -22.93 -21.73 -17.04
CA THR A 72 -22.82 -21.19 -18.39
C THR A 72 -21.55 -20.36 -18.55
N ILE A 73 -21.00 -20.35 -19.77
CA ILE A 73 -20.04 -19.33 -20.20
C ILE A 73 -20.88 -18.17 -20.73
N GLU A 74 -20.95 -17.09 -19.96
CA GLU A 74 -21.80 -15.93 -20.29
C GLU A 74 -21.10 -14.98 -21.26
N GLN A 75 -19.78 -14.81 -21.11
CA GLN A 75 -19.00 -13.85 -21.88
C GLN A 75 -17.59 -14.35 -22.11
N VAL A 76 -17.07 -14.10 -23.31
CA VAL A 76 -15.69 -14.38 -23.73
C VAL A 76 -15.15 -13.13 -24.38
N GLU A 77 -13.96 -12.72 -23.94
CA GLU A 77 -13.30 -11.55 -24.46
C GLU A 77 -11.82 -11.76 -24.66
N THR A 78 -11.23 -10.98 -25.55
CA THR A 78 -9.82 -11.01 -25.86
C THR A 78 -9.15 -9.77 -25.29
N VAL A 79 -8.15 -9.96 -24.42
CA VAL A 79 -7.39 -8.87 -23.79
C VAL A 79 -5.91 -9.06 -24.06
N ASP A 80 -5.20 -7.97 -24.36
CA ASP A 80 -3.74 -7.99 -24.44
C ASP A 80 -3.14 -7.64 -23.07
N VAL A 81 -2.31 -8.53 -22.53
CA VAL A 81 -1.59 -8.39 -21.25
C VAL A 81 -0.08 -8.41 -21.50
N SER A 82 0.73 -8.00 -20.52
CA SER A 82 2.19 -8.11 -20.63
C SER A 82 2.60 -9.59 -20.70
N ALA A 83 3.35 -9.99 -21.74
CA ALA A 83 3.82 -11.37 -21.88
C ALA A 83 4.82 -11.79 -20.78
N GLY A 84 5.44 -10.81 -20.11
CA GLY A 84 6.28 -11.07 -18.93
C GLY A 84 5.48 -11.57 -17.73
N ARG A 85 4.20 -11.22 -17.66
CA ARG A 85 3.27 -11.66 -16.60
C ARG A 85 2.54 -12.94 -16.98
N GLY A 86 2.18 -13.07 -18.25
CA GLY A 86 1.44 -14.23 -18.72
C GLY A 86 -0.07 -14.07 -18.51
N VAL A 87 -0.77 -15.20 -18.51
CA VAL A 87 -2.21 -15.26 -18.21
C VAL A 87 -2.41 -15.27 -16.71
N PRO A 88 -3.34 -14.44 -16.17
CA PRO A 88 -3.70 -14.53 -14.76
C PRO A 88 -3.98 -15.98 -14.38
N ILE A 89 -3.19 -16.55 -13.48
CA ILE A 89 -3.34 -17.96 -13.12
C ILE A 89 -4.58 -18.12 -12.24
N GLY A 90 -5.31 -19.22 -12.42
CA GLY A 90 -6.56 -19.47 -11.69
C GLY A 90 -6.37 -19.84 -10.22
N PRO A 91 -7.47 -20.09 -9.50
CA PRO A 91 -7.42 -20.64 -8.15
C PRO A 91 -6.63 -21.96 -8.10
N LEU A 92 -5.90 -22.18 -7.00
CA LEU A 92 -5.10 -23.40 -6.77
C LEU A 92 -5.95 -24.67 -6.67
N SER A 93 -7.23 -24.50 -6.33
CA SER A 93 -8.23 -25.56 -6.32
C SER A 93 -9.51 -25.07 -6.99
N GLY A 94 -10.18 -25.95 -7.70
CA GLY A 94 -11.42 -25.63 -8.39
C GLY A 94 -12.27 -26.88 -8.54
N THR A 95 -13.57 -26.68 -8.62
CA THR A 95 -14.53 -27.74 -8.94
C THR A 95 -14.67 -27.93 -10.46
N HIS A 96 -14.12 -26.99 -11.24
CA HIS A 96 -14.19 -26.96 -12.69
C HIS A 96 -12.84 -26.55 -13.29
N VAL A 97 -12.65 -26.82 -14.58
CA VAL A 97 -11.53 -26.38 -15.41
C VAL A 97 -12.08 -25.71 -16.66
N LEU A 98 -11.76 -24.44 -16.86
CA LEU A 98 -11.96 -23.77 -18.15
C LEU A 98 -10.77 -24.11 -19.05
N ALA A 99 -11.02 -24.60 -20.27
CA ALA A 99 -9.98 -24.89 -21.24
C ALA A 99 -10.26 -24.21 -22.58
N ALA A 100 -9.25 -23.59 -23.17
CA ALA A 100 -9.23 -23.20 -24.57
C ALA A 100 -8.81 -24.42 -25.40
N LEU A 101 -9.58 -24.75 -26.44
CA LEU A 101 -9.36 -25.88 -27.32
C LEU A 101 -9.02 -25.41 -28.74
N ASP A 102 -8.15 -26.16 -29.41
CA ASP A 102 -7.89 -25.99 -30.83
C ASP A 102 -8.95 -26.68 -31.72
N ALA A 103 -8.78 -26.60 -33.04
CA ALA A 103 -9.70 -27.22 -34.01
C ALA A 103 -9.73 -28.76 -33.98
N ALA A 104 -8.74 -29.40 -33.35
CA ALA A 104 -8.72 -30.85 -33.11
C ALA A 104 -9.45 -31.23 -31.81
N GLY A 105 -9.78 -30.25 -30.96
CA GLY A 105 -10.35 -30.44 -29.64
C GLY A 105 -9.30 -30.68 -28.56
N ASP A 106 -8.02 -30.46 -28.85
CA ASP A 106 -6.93 -30.57 -27.90
C ASP A 106 -6.83 -29.27 -27.08
N PRO A 107 -6.64 -29.36 -25.74
CA PRO A 107 -6.51 -28.15 -24.91
C PRO A 107 -5.17 -27.45 -25.19
N VAL A 108 -5.24 -26.17 -25.55
CA VAL A 108 -4.08 -25.29 -25.78
C VAL A 108 -3.69 -24.51 -24.52
N ASP A 109 -4.68 -24.22 -23.67
CA ASP A 109 -4.47 -23.69 -22.33
C ASP A 109 -5.66 -24.01 -21.44
N SER A 110 -5.46 -23.98 -20.12
CA SER A 110 -6.53 -24.25 -19.17
C SER A 110 -6.30 -23.62 -17.81
N GLN A 111 -7.39 -23.32 -17.12
CA GLN A 111 -7.40 -22.71 -15.81
C GLN A 111 -8.46 -23.37 -14.93
N LEU A 112 -8.13 -23.63 -13.65
CA LEU A 112 -9.12 -24.06 -12.67
C LEU A 112 -10.14 -22.95 -12.40
N VAL A 113 -11.35 -23.33 -12.03
CA VAL A 113 -12.46 -22.42 -11.71
C VAL A 113 -13.11 -22.87 -10.41
N ARG A 114 -13.31 -21.91 -9.51
CA ARG A 114 -14.04 -22.09 -8.26
C ARG A 114 -15.13 -21.03 -8.15
N PHE A 115 -16.35 -21.48 -7.90
CA PHE A 115 -17.46 -20.60 -7.55
C PHE A 115 -17.48 -20.38 -6.03
N PRO A 116 -17.77 -19.16 -5.55
CA PRO A 116 -18.00 -18.87 -4.14
C PRO A 116 -19.01 -19.84 -3.48
N GLU A 117 -18.70 -20.28 -2.26
CA GLU A 117 -19.55 -21.17 -1.44
C GLU A 117 -19.90 -20.56 -0.09
N GLU A 118 -19.12 -19.57 0.37
CA GLU A 118 -19.33 -18.81 1.59
C GLU A 118 -19.06 -17.33 1.29
N ILE A 119 -19.67 -16.48 2.09
CA ILE A 119 -19.48 -15.03 2.13
C ILE A 119 -18.83 -14.71 3.46
N GLU A 120 -17.81 -13.86 3.49
CA GLU A 120 -17.40 -13.22 4.73
C GLU A 120 -17.40 -11.69 4.62
N TYR A 121 -17.81 -10.98 5.66
CA TYR A 121 -17.75 -9.52 5.70
C TYR A 121 -17.23 -9.03 7.05
N GLU A 122 -16.63 -7.84 7.02
CA GLU A 122 -16.14 -7.16 8.21
C GLU A 122 -17.15 -6.08 8.63
N LEU A 123 -17.63 -6.18 9.87
CA LEU A 123 -18.54 -5.20 10.43
C LEU A 123 -17.76 -3.92 10.78
N ALA A 124 -17.97 -2.85 10.01
CA ALA A 124 -17.53 -1.53 10.42
C ALA A 124 -18.27 -1.15 11.71
N PHE A 125 -17.51 -0.72 12.72
CA PHE A 125 -17.95 -0.34 14.06
C PHE A 125 -18.22 -1.50 15.00
N GLY A 126 -17.25 -1.72 15.87
CA GLY A 126 -17.54 -2.21 17.20
C GLY A 126 -17.60 -3.72 17.31
N ASP A 127 -17.09 -4.49 16.36
CA ASP A 127 -16.58 -5.83 16.69
C ASP A 127 -15.51 -6.42 15.74
N PHE A 128 -15.16 -5.78 14.59
CA PHE A 128 -14.20 -6.28 13.57
C PHE A 128 -14.22 -7.82 13.39
N GLY A 129 -15.39 -8.40 13.62
CA GLY A 129 -15.58 -9.83 13.64
C GLY A 129 -15.84 -10.24 12.21
N ARG A 130 -15.00 -11.12 11.68
CA ARG A 130 -15.30 -11.80 10.42
C ARG A 130 -16.53 -12.66 10.66
N VAL A 131 -17.63 -12.31 10.00
CA VAL A 131 -18.82 -13.16 9.94
C VAL A 131 -18.72 -13.93 8.63
N SER A 132 -18.66 -15.26 8.71
CA SER A 132 -18.74 -16.14 7.54
C SER A 132 -20.13 -16.78 7.48
N GLU A 133 -20.80 -16.66 6.34
CA GLU A 133 -22.13 -17.20 6.09
C GLU A 133 -22.13 -18.05 4.81
N PRO A 134 -22.77 -19.23 4.79
CA PRO A 134 -22.91 -20.03 3.58
C PRO A 134 -23.61 -19.24 2.46
N PHE A 135 -23.03 -19.24 1.27
CA PHE A 135 -23.63 -18.63 0.10
C PHE A 135 -24.63 -19.59 -0.55
N THR A 136 -25.91 -19.21 -0.61
CA THR A 136 -26.97 -20.02 -1.23
C THR A 136 -27.66 -19.19 -2.32
N GLY A 137 -27.17 -19.29 -3.55
CA GLY A 137 -27.76 -18.59 -4.69
C GLY A 137 -26.89 -18.61 -5.94
N ALA A 138 -27.37 -17.91 -6.96
CA ALA A 138 -26.63 -17.68 -8.20
C ALA A 138 -25.32 -16.92 -7.92
N THR A 139 -24.25 -17.35 -8.57
CA THR A 139 -22.90 -16.79 -8.40
C THR A 139 -22.18 -16.74 -9.74
N SER A 140 -21.07 -16.03 -9.79
CA SER A 140 -20.19 -16.03 -10.94
C SER A 140 -18.75 -16.35 -10.55
N ALA A 141 -17.96 -16.66 -11.57
CA ALA A 141 -16.51 -16.72 -11.46
C ALA A 141 -15.90 -16.11 -12.74
N MET A 142 -14.78 -15.42 -12.59
CA MET A 142 -13.97 -14.96 -13.71
C MET A 142 -12.81 -15.94 -13.92
N ALA A 143 -12.55 -16.25 -15.18
CA ALA A 143 -11.46 -17.13 -15.56
C ALA A 143 -10.66 -16.55 -16.73
N PHE A 144 -9.39 -16.93 -16.82
CA PHE A 144 -8.44 -16.44 -17.80
C PHE A 144 -7.66 -17.62 -18.40
N VAL A 145 -7.58 -17.67 -19.72
CA VAL A 145 -6.77 -18.65 -20.45
C VAL A 145 -6.09 -17.94 -21.63
N ARG A 146 -4.97 -18.45 -22.13
CA ARG A 146 -4.30 -17.89 -23.32
C ARG A 146 -5.28 -17.88 -24.49
N ALA A 147 -5.17 -16.85 -25.32
CA ALA A 147 -5.88 -16.74 -26.59
C ALA A 147 -4.90 -16.89 -27.75
N PRO A 148 -4.29 -18.07 -27.94
CA PRO A 148 -3.43 -18.32 -29.08
C PRO A 148 -4.29 -18.35 -30.36
N ALA A 149 -3.68 -18.08 -31.51
CA ALA A 149 -4.39 -17.95 -32.78
C ALA A 149 -5.09 -19.25 -33.23
N GLU A 150 -4.66 -20.39 -32.70
CA GLU A 150 -5.22 -21.72 -32.95
C GLU A 150 -6.43 -22.09 -32.09
N ALA A 151 -6.76 -21.32 -31.03
CA ALA A 151 -7.91 -21.60 -30.18
C ALA A 151 -9.22 -21.28 -30.92
N VAL A 152 -10.16 -22.23 -30.94
CA VAL A 152 -11.46 -22.08 -31.63
C VAL A 152 -12.66 -22.26 -30.71
N GLU A 153 -12.50 -22.91 -29.55
CA GLU A 153 -13.57 -23.17 -28.59
C GLU A 153 -13.06 -23.02 -27.16
N LEU A 154 -13.94 -22.58 -26.25
CA LEU A 154 -13.75 -22.60 -24.81
C LEU A 154 -14.74 -23.60 -24.22
N VAL A 155 -14.25 -24.46 -23.32
CA VAL A 155 -15.07 -25.45 -22.63
C VAL A 155 -14.86 -25.37 -21.13
N LEU A 156 -15.94 -25.52 -20.37
CA LEU A 156 -15.87 -25.68 -18.92
C LEU A 156 -16.13 -27.15 -18.57
N VAL A 157 -15.20 -27.77 -17.86
CA VAL A 157 -15.20 -29.20 -17.51
C VAL A 157 -15.32 -29.34 -15.99
N ALA A 158 -16.28 -30.11 -15.51
CA ALA A 158 -16.42 -30.42 -14.08
C ALA A 158 -15.38 -31.46 -13.63
N GLU A 159 -15.18 -31.61 -12.31
CA GLU A 159 -14.23 -32.57 -11.71
C GLU A 159 -14.39 -34.02 -12.23
N GLY A 160 -15.60 -34.42 -12.63
CA GLY A 160 -15.89 -35.74 -13.24
C GLY A 160 -15.51 -35.89 -14.72
N GLY A 161 -14.96 -34.85 -15.36
CA GLY A 161 -14.63 -34.82 -16.78
C GLY A 161 -15.80 -34.49 -17.72
N GLU A 162 -16.97 -34.17 -17.17
CA GLU A 162 -18.14 -33.75 -17.95
C GLU A 162 -18.00 -32.30 -18.42
N VAL A 163 -18.25 -32.05 -19.70
CA VAL A 163 -18.32 -30.68 -20.24
C VAL A 163 -19.66 -30.07 -19.87
N VAL A 164 -19.65 -29.07 -19.00
CA VAL A 164 -20.86 -28.41 -18.48
C VAL A 164 -21.22 -27.13 -19.26
N ALA A 165 -20.25 -26.48 -19.91
CA ALA A 165 -20.49 -25.31 -20.75
C ALA A 165 -19.52 -25.26 -21.94
N ARG A 166 -19.94 -24.57 -23.02
CA ARG A 166 -19.17 -24.35 -24.25
C ARG A 166 -19.42 -22.95 -24.80
N ALA A 167 -18.39 -22.33 -25.35
CA ALA A 167 -18.48 -21.07 -26.10
C ALA A 167 -17.44 -21.05 -27.25
N PRO A 168 -17.71 -20.40 -28.39
CA PRO A 168 -16.68 -20.18 -29.40
C PRO A 168 -15.57 -19.26 -28.85
N ALA A 169 -14.31 -19.50 -29.26
CA ALA A 169 -13.19 -18.61 -28.94
C ALA A 169 -13.31 -17.27 -29.70
N GLU A 170 -13.94 -17.27 -30.88
CA GLU A 170 -14.23 -16.09 -31.70
C GLU A 170 -15.72 -15.70 -31.62
N SER A 171 -16.16 -14.97 -30.58
CA SER A 171 -17.31 -14.03 -30.51
C SER A 171 -17.64 -13.68 -29.04
N THR A 172 -18.12 -12.51 -28.60
CA THR A 172 -18.92 -11.42 -29.21
C THR A 172 -18.64 -10.02 -28.59
N VAL A 173 -17.39 -9.54 -28.46
CA VAL A 173 -17.15 -8.08 -28.34
C VAL A 173 -15.78 -7.76 -28.97
N GLU A 174 -15.73 -7.52 -30.29
CA GLU A 174 -14.58 -6.79 -30.85
C GLU A 174 -14.68 -5.34 -30.32
N SER A 175 -13.78 -4.94 -29.42
CA SER A 175 -13.76 -3.61 -28.78
C SER A 175 -13.21 -2.50 -29.70
N ASP A 176 -13.28 -2.69 -31.03
CA ASP A 176 -12.54 -1.86 -32.00
C ASP A 176 -13.19 -0.50 -32.33
N ALA A 177 -14.24 -0.10 -31.61
CA ALA A 177 -14.79 1.25 -31.67
C ALA A 177 -14.74 1.92 -30.28
N PRO A 178 -13.99 3.03 -30.10
CA PRO A 178 -13.98 3.85 -28.88
C PRO A 178 -15.34 4.46 -28.45
N GLY A 179 -16.47 3.98 -28.99
CA GLY A 179 -17.82 4.51 -28.72
C GLY A 179 -18.96 3.49 -28.82
N SER A 180 -18.69 2.19 -29.06
CA SER A 180 -19.72 1.14 -28.99
C SER A 180 -19.30 0.05 -28.01
N ARG A 181 -19.16 0.44 -26.74
CA ARG A 181 -19.06 -0.51 -25.63
C ARG A 181 -20.42 -1.24 -25.53
N SER A 182 -20.41 -2.56 -25.48
CA SER A 182 -21.59 -3.36 -25.13
C SER A 182 -22.19 -2.79 -23.83
N GLU A 183 -23.52 -2.71 -23.76
CA GLU A 183 -24.28 -1.98 -22.72
C GLU A 183 -24.18 -2.56 -21.29
N GLY A 184 -23.12 -3.32 -20.99
CA GLY A 184 -23.04 -4.11 -19.78
C GLY A 184 -21.75 -4.05 -18.98
N LEU A 185 -20.58 -3.67 -19.51
CA LEU A 185 -19.31 -3.58 -18.76
C LEU A 185 -18.55 -2.31 -19.16
N ILE A 186 -18.19 -1.46 -18.19
CA ILE A 186 -17.40 -0.26 -18.49
C ILE A 186 -15.93 -0.49 -18.14
N TRP A 187 -15.21 -0.91 -19.16
CA TRP A 187 -13.76 -1.05 -19.17
C TRP A 187 -13.07 0.29 -18.89
N ALA A 188 -12.50 0.40 -17.69
CA ALA A 188 -11.52 1.43 -17.35
C ALA A 188 -10.08 0.95 -17.53
N ALA A 189 -9.85 -0.34 -17.87
CA ALA A 189 -8.52 -0.93 -17.88
C ALA A 189 -7.69 -0.46 -19.10
N PRO A 190 -6.62 0.31 -18.90
CA PRO A 190 -5.66 0.68 -19.93
C PRO A 190 -4.58 -0.40 -20.08
N PRO A 191 -3.80 -0.41 -21.17
CA PRO A 191 -2.55 -1.19 -21.20
C PRO A 191 -1.65 -0.77 -20.04
N GLY A 192 -1.18 -1.72 -19.22
CA GLY A 192 -0.31 -1.44 -18.09
C GLY A 192 -0.40 -2.46 -16.96
N VAL A 193 0.18 -2.11 -15.82
CA VAL A 193 0.29 -2.95 -14.62
C VAL A 193 -1.06 -3.38 -14.02
N CYS A 194 -2.13 -2.65 -14.31
CA CYS A 194 -3.48 -2.88 -13.79
C CYS A 194 -4.49 -3.32 -14.83
N GLY A 195 -4.03 -3.81 -15.98
CA GLY A 195 -4.92 -4.23 -17.07
C GLY A 195 -5.92 -5.33 -16.69
N HIS A 196 -5.65 -6.08 -15.61
CA HIS A 196 -6.53 -7.15 -15.12
C HIS A 196 -7.74 -6.64 -14.31
N VAL A 197 -7.73 -5.39 -13.84
CA VAL A 197 -8.77 -4.87 -12.94
C VAL A 197 -10.06 -4.53 -13.71
N VAL A 198 -11.19 -5.05 -13.23
CA VAL A 198 -12.52 -4.85 -13.80
C VAL A 198 -13.27 -3.75 -13.07
N VAL A 199 -13.99 -2.89 -13.80
CA VAL A 199 -14.96 -1.97 -13.18
C VAL A 199 -16.37 -2.43 -13.52
N ILE A 200 -17.16 -2.73 -12.48
CA ILE A 200 -18.52 -3.27 -12.55
C ILE A 200 -19.49 -2.17 -13.02
N ASP A 201 -20.23 -2.41 -14.09
CA ASP A 201 -21.20 -1.48 -14.71
C ASP A 201 -22.60 -1.57 -14.06
N GLY A 202 -22.65 -1.36 -12.76
CA GLY A 202 -23.90 -1.33 -12.03
C GLY A 202 -24.62 -2.69 -12.00
N GLU A 203 -25.95 -2.66 -11.99
CA GLU A 203 -26.79 -3.87 -11.84
C GLU A 203 -26.71 -4.84 -13.02
N THR A 204 -26.32 -4.38 -14.21
CA THR A 204 -26.14 -5.27 -15.37
C THR A 204 -25.05 -6.31 -15.08
N ASP A 205 -24.00 -5.87 -14.39
CA ASP A 205 -22.88 -6.69 -13.93
C ASP A 205 -23.06 -7.20 -12.51
N ARG A 206 -24.28 -7.19 -11.97
CA ARG A 206 -24.50 -7.69 -10.61
C ARG A 206 -23.91 -9.09 -10.44
N ARG A 207 -24.02 -9.93 -11.46
CA ARG A 207 -23.42 -11.27 -11.49
C ARG A 207 -21.92 -11.26 -11.30
N GLU A 208 -21.18 -10.36 -11.92
CA GLU A 208 -19.73 -10.19 -11.75
C GLU A 208 -19.35 -9.75 -10.33
N ALA A 209 -20.31 -9.16 -9.63
CA ALA A 209 -20.28 -8.85 -8.21
C ALA A 209 -21.02 -9.91 -7.33
N LEU A 210 -21.55 -11.01 -7.89
CA LEU A 210 -22.20 -12.10 -7.13
C LEU A 210 -21.13 -13.07 -6.64
N GLY A 211 -21.09 -13.25 -5.32
CA GLY A 211 -19.94 -13.75 -4.55
C GLY A 211 -19.65 -12.86 -3.34
N PHE A 212 -20.35 -11.73 -3.25
CA PHE A 212 -20.25 -10.73 -2.20
C PHE A 212 -21.47 -10.79 -1.29
N ALA A 213 -21.24 -10.57 0.01
CA ALA A 213 -22.27 -10.02 0.90
C ALA A 213 -22.57 -8.61 0.46
N TYR A 214 -23.41 -8.49 -0.55
CA TYR A 214 -24.35 -7.40 -0.47
C TYR A 214 -25.41 -7.82 0.54
N ASP A 215 -25.64 -6.98 1.54
CA ASP A 215 -26.97 -6.91 2.12
C ASP A 215 -27.97 -6.85 0.94
N GLU A 216 -29.15 -7.48 1.06
CA GLU A 216 -30.17 -7.46 0.00
C GLU A 216 -30.48 -6.02 -0.47
N ASP A 217 -30.17 -5.06 0.39
CA ASP A 217 -30.29 -3.62 0.26
C ASP A 217 -29.17 -2.89 -0.52
N THR A 218 -28.14 -3.59 -1.02
CA THR A 218 -27.13 -2.96 -1.89
C THR A 218 -27.58 -2.92 -3.35
N ARG A 219 -27.55 -1.71 -3.91
CA ARG A 219 -27.87 -1.44 -5.31
C ARG A 219 -26.64 -0.95 -6.05
N LEU A 220 -26.15 -1.72 -7.01
CA LEU A 220 -25.02 -1.33 -7.86
C LEU A 220 -25.41 -0.16 -8.77
N VAL A 221 -24.47 0.76 -8.95
CA VAL A 221 -24.62 1.97 -9.75
C VAL A 221 -23.65 1.92 -10.91
N ARG A 222 -24.19 2.13 -12.12
CA ARG A 222 -23.37 2.31 -13.32
C ARG A 222 -22.44 3.52 -13.12
N PRO A 223 -21.11 3.35 -13.20
CA PRO A 223 -20.20 4.46 -12.99
C PRO A 223 -20.29 5.46 -14.15
N GLY A 224 -20.26 6.75 -13.81
CA GLY A 224 -20.21 7.83 -14.79
C GLY A 224 -18.80 8.05 -15.37
N PRO A 225 -18.68 8.90 -16.40
CA PRO A 225 -17.40 9.20 -17.05
C PRO A 225 -16.28 9.65 -16.11
N THR A 226 -16.59 10.48 -15.13
CA THR A 226 -15.62 11.02 -14.17
C THR A 226 -15.20 9.97 -13.17
N GLN A 227 -16.14 9.19 -12.63
CA GLN A 227 -15.84 8.04 -11.76
C GLN A 227 -14.84 7.10 -12.42
N LEU A 228 -15.09 6.74 -13.68
CA LEU A 228 -14.20 5.87 -14.46
C LEU A 228 -12.82 6.49 -14.69
N ALA A 229 -12.76 7.77 -15.04
CA ALA A 229 -11.50 8.47 -15.27
C ALA A 229 -10.66 8.58 -13.98
N VAL A 230 -11.31 8.76 -12.82
CA VAL A 230 -10.62 8.74 -11.52
C VAL A 230 -10.12 7.33 -11.18
N VAL A 231 -10.92 6.30 -11.42
CA VAL A 231 -10.49 4.90 -11.23
C VAL A 231 -9.29 4.58 -12.13
N GLN A 232 -9.35 4.91 -13.42
CA GLN A 232 -8.25 4.70 -14.35
C GLN A 232 -6.97 5.41 -13.90
N ALA A 233 -7.08 6.67 -13.50
CA ALA A 233 -5.94 7.42 -13.00
C ALA A 233 -5.38 6.88 -11.67
N ALA A 234 -6.20 6.24 -10.82
CA ALA A 234 -5.71 5.58 -9.61
C ALA A 234 -4.95 4.29 -9.97
N LEU A 235 -5.51 3.46 -10.85
CA LEU A 235 -4.87 2.23 -11.33
C LEU A 235 -3.53 2.51 -12.01
N HIS A 236 -3.44 3.57 -12.83
CA HIS A 236 -2.20 4.03 -13.46
C HIS A 236 -1.06 4.39 -12.51
N ARG A 237 -1.39 4.63 -11.24
CA ARG A 237 -0.44 5.04 -10.20
C ARG A 237 -0.12 3.92 -9.21
N MET A 238 -0.88 2.82 -9.22
CA MET A 238 -0.65 1.71 -8.30
C MET A 238 0.63 0.96 -8.69
N PRO A 239 1.57 0.76 -7.75
CA PRO A 239 2.67 -0.18 -7.96
C PRO A 239 2.15 -1.59 -8.27
N PRO A 240 2.96 -2.45 -8.90
CA PRO A 240 2.55 -3.79 -9.31
C PRO A 240 1.90 -4.62 -8.20
N LEU A 241 2.49 -4.70 -7.02
CA LEU A 241 1.95 -5.51 -5.95
C LEU A 241 0.62 -4.97 -5.43
N LEU A 242 0.52 -3.66 -5.22
CA LEU A 242 -0.73 -3.01 -4.78
C LEU A 242 -1.87 -3.24 -5.78
N CYS A 243 -1.55 -3.21 -7.07
CA CYS A 243 -2.51 -3.45 -8.11
C CYS A 243 -3.00 -4.90 -8.17
N HIS A 244 -2.11 -5.88 -7.95
CA HIS A 244 -2.51 -7.29 -7.88
C HIS A 244 -3.28 -7.63 -6.61
N GLY A 245 -3.24 -6.77 -5.61
CA GLY A 245 -4.14 -6.82 -4.47
C GLY A 245 -5.60 -6.60 -4.84
N ILE A 246 -5.94 -6.11 -6.04
CA ILE A 246 -7.34 -5.90 -6.47
C ILE A 246 -7.58 -6.51 -7.85
N ALA A 247 -8.80 -6.98 -8.11
CA ALA A 247 -9.24 -7.46 -9.42
C ALA A 247 -10.53 -6.78 -9.91
N ARG A 248 -11.34 -6.20 -9.04
CA ARG A 248 -12.67 -5.66 -9.34
C ARG A 248 -12.97 -4.39 -8.55
N ILE A 249 -13.69 -3.46 -9.15
CA ILE A 249 -14.15 -2.22 -8.49
C ILE A 249 -15.61 -2.01 -8.88
N ALA A 250 -16.50 -1.85 -7.91
CA ALA A 250 -17.90 -1.50 -8.14
C ALA A 250 -18.25 -0.16 -7.48
N PHE A 251 -19.28 0.49 -8.00
CA PHE A 251 -19.97 1.57 -7.31
C PHE A 251 -21.35 1.07 -6.89
N GLY A 252 -21.79 1.38 -5.69
CA GLY A 252 -23.11 0.93 -5.22
C GLY A 252 -23.67 1.77 -4.09
N GLU A 253 -24.97 1.73 -3.93
CA GLU A 253 -25.70 2.33 -2.81
C GLU A 253 -26.01 1.24 -1.80
N VAL A 254 -25.39 1.29 -0.63
CA VAL A 254 -25.71 0.36 0.47
C VAL A 254 -26.80 1.02 1.33
N SER A 255 -28.05 0.61 1.14
CA SER A 255 -29.16 1.06 1.98
C SER A 255 -29.13 0.32 3.33
N GLY A 256 -29.65 0.92 4.41
CA GLY A 256 -29.70 0.26 5.72
C GLY A 256 -28.43 0.36 6.58
N HIS A 257 -27.27 0.61 5.98
CA HIS A 257 -25.97 0.71 6.64
C HIS A 257 -25.28 2.08 6.46
N PRO A 258 -25.86 3.18 6.99
CA PRO A 258 -25.27 4.51 6.87
C PRO A 258 -23.86 4.63 7.46
N GLU A 259 -23.48 3.72 8.36
CA GLU A 259 -22.15 3.61 8.93
C GLU A 259 -21.07 3.21 7.92
N LEU A 260 -21.42 2.55 6.81
CA LEU A 260 -20.49 2.21 5.71
C LEU A 260 -20.18 3.43 4.81
N GLY A 261 -20.14 4.63 5.39
CA GLY A 261 -19.92 5.89 4.68
C GLY A 261 -18.53 5.94 4.03
N GLY A 262 -18.45 5.69 2.73
CA GLY A 262 -17.20 5.78 1.97
C GLY A 262 -17.04 4.66 0.95
N ALA A 263 -16.25 3.65 1.28
CA ALA A 263 -16.07 2.44 0.50
C ALA A 263 -15.91 1.26 1.45
N VAL A 264 -16.13 0.05 0.92
CA VAL A 264 -15.95 -1.22 1.62
C VAL A 264 -15.15 -2.12 0.70
N VAL A 265 -14.03 -2.65 1.19
CA VAL A 265 -13.39 -3.83 0.60
C VAL A 265 -13.88 -5.06 1.33
N THR A 266 -14.28 -6.08 0.58
CA THR A 266 -14.43 -7.41 1.17
C THR A 266 -13.06 -8.08 1.18
N ILE A 267 -12.40 -8.04 2.32
CA ILE A 267 -11.08 -8.64 2.55
C ILE A 267 -11.10 -10.16 2.27
N SER A 268 -12.27 -10.80 2.34
CA SER A 268 -12.51 -12.23 2.11
C SER A 268 -12.79 -12.63 0.66
N THR A 269 -12.87 -11.70 -0.29
CA THR A 269 -12.62 -12.09 -1.69
C THR A 269 -11.26 -11.59 -2.13
N GLY A 270 -10.75 -10.58 -1.42
CA GLY A 270 -9.40 -10.08 -1.57
C GLY A 270 -9.18 -9.31 -2.86
N ASP A 271 -10.15 -9.31 -3.75
CA ASP A 271 -9.97 -8.94 -5.13
C ASP A 271 -11.02 -7.94 -5.60
N MET A 272 -11.84 -7.38 -4.71
CA MET A 272 -12.85 -6.41 -5.10
C MET A 272 -13.10 -5.31 -4.07
N MET A 273 -13.39 -4.13 -4.61
CA MET A 273 -13.69 -2.92 -3.85
C MET A 273 -15.07 -2.38 -4.22
N LEU A 274 -15.92 -2.12 -3.23
CA LEU A 274 -17.20 -1.42 -3.40
C LEU A 274 -17.05 0.04 -2.95
N ILE A 275 -17.19 0.97 -3.87
CA ILE A 275 -17.29 2.40 -3.58
C ILE A 275 -18.75 2.76 -3.28
N ASN A 276 -19.04 3.12 -2.04
CA ASN A 276 -20.38 3.49 -1.63
C ASN A 276 -20.74 4.91 -2.14
N VAL A 277 -21.84 5.00 -2.89
CA VAL A 277 -22.38 6.25 -3.43
C VAL A 277 -23.72 6.64 -2.79
N ALA A 278 -24.22 5.87 -1.80
CA ALA A 278 -25.49 6.14 -1.12
C ALA A 278 -25.47 7.46 -0.33
N THR A 279 -26.53 8.26 -0.46
CA THR A 279 -26.71 9.47 0.36
C THR A 279 -27.12 9.12 1.78
N GLU A 280 -26.38 9.62 2.77
CA GLU A 280 -26.66 9.42 4.20
C GLU A 280 -28.08 9.91 4.57
N ASN A 281 -29.03 8.97 4.73
CA ASN A 281 -30.36 9.13 5.35
C ASN A 281 -31.11 10.45 5.09
N GLY A 282 -31.15 10.95 3.84
CA GLY A 282 -31.94 12.12 3.48
C GLY A 282 -31.52 13.45 4.14
N THR A 283 -30.42 13.46 4.90
CA THR A 283 -29.79 14.69 5.38
C THR A 283 -28.77 15.15 4.34
N THR A 284 -28.77 16.45 4.06
CA THR A 284 -28.15 17.12 2.90
C THR A 284 -26.60 17.12 2.86
N GLY A 285 -25.93 16.15 3.49
CA GLY A 285 -24.52 15.89 3.30
C GLY A 285 -24.29 15.24 1.94
N ARG A 286 -23.79 15.99 0.97
CA ARG A 286 -23.43 15.44 -0.34
C ARG A 286 -22.26 14.49 -0.18
N MET A 287 -22.44 13.23 -0.57
CA MET A 287 -21.36 12.24 -0.58
C MET A 287 -20.31 12.62 -1.64
N PRO A 288 -19.01 12.38 -1.35
CA PRO A 288 -17.93 12.85 -2.20
C PRO A 288 -17.85 12.11 -3.55
N TYR A 289 -18.38 10.89 -3.68
CA TYR A 289 -18.11 10.01 -4.83
C TYR A 289 -19.21 9.97 -5.89
N MET A 290 -20.22 10.84 -5.80
CA MET A 290 -21.20 11.00 -6.88
C MET A 290 -20.54 11.61 -8.12
N GLU A 291 -20.90 11.14 -9.32
CA GLU A 291 -20.39 11.64 -10.61
C GLU A 291 -20.40 13.17 -10.71
N ALA A 292 -21.50 13.82 -10.33
CA ALA A 292 -21.64 15.27 -10.40
C ALA A 292 -20.72 16.02 -9.41
N GLU A 293 -20.39 15.41 -8.27
CA GLU A 293 -19.45 16.00 -7.31
C GLU A 293 -18.01 15.82 -7.79
N LEU A 294 -17.66 14.62 -8.26
CA LEU A 294 -16.33 14.34 -8.83
C LEU A 294 -16.02 15.22 -10.04
N ALA A 295 -17.00 15.44 -10.93
CA ALA A 295 -16.84 16.30 -12.11
C ALA A 295 -16.48 17.74 -11.72
N ARG A 296 -17.08 18.26 -10.63
CA ARG A 296 -16.92 19.65 -10.20
C ARG A 296 -15.75 19.88 -9.25
N ARG A 297 -15.36 18.86 -8.48
CA ARG A 297 -14.50 19.04 -7.32
C ARG A 297 -13.21 18.24 -7.44
N PRO A 298 -12.08 18.90 -7.73
CA PRO A 298 -10.76 18.26 -7.70
C PRO A 298 -10.49 17.55 -6.35
N ASP A 299 -10.93 18.12 -5.23
CA ASP A 299 -10.75 17.51 -3.91
C ASP A 299 -11.56 16.22 -3.72
N ALA A 300 -12.74 16.12 -4.34
CA ALA A 300 -13.54 14.89 -4.34
C ALA A 300 -12.86 13.78 -5.16
N ARG A 301 -12.24 14.14 -6.29
CA ARG A 301 -11.45 13.22 -7.11
C ARG A 301 -10.24 12.68 -6.34
N ALA A 302 -9.48 13.55 -5.70
CA ALA A 302 -8.35 13.16 -4.85
C ALA A 302 -8.78 12.23 -3.70
N ARG A 303 -9.93 12.48 -3.07
CA ARG A 303 -10.50 11.60 -2.04
C ARG A 303 -10.85 10.21 -2.58
N LEU A 304 -11.48 10.12 -3.74
CA LEU A 304 -11.81 8.82 -4.34
C LEU A 304 -10.53 8.04 -4.64
N MET A 305 -9.49 8.68 -5.18
CA MET A 305 -8.18 8.05 -5.38
C MET A 305 -7.60 7.55 -4.06
N ARG A 306 -7.58 8.39 -3.02
CA ARG A 306 -7.09 7.99 -1.68
C ARG A 306 -7.85 6.79 -1.13
N THR A 307 -9.18 6.76 -1.29
CA THR A 307 -9.98 5.59 -0.92
C THR A 307 -9.57 4.37 -1.73
N LEU A 308 -9.41 4.47 -3.05
CA LEU A 308 -8.96 3.35 -3.89
C LEU A 308 -7.61 2.78 -3.43
N PHE A 309 -6.62 3.64 -3.10
CA PHE A 309 -5.33 3.15 -2.59
C PHE A 309 -5.42 2.55 -1.19
N HIS A 310 -6.22 3.14 -0.30
CA HIS A 310 -6.42 2.65 1.07
C HIS A 310 -7.00 1.24 1.06
N GLU A 311 -8.11 1.09 0.34
CA GLU A 311 -8.80 -0.18 0.13
C GLU A 311 -7.90 -1.22 -0.57
N ALA A 312 -7.14 -0.83 -1.59
CA ALA A 312 -6.15 -1.72 -2.20
C ALA A 312 -5.04 -2.13 -1.21
N GLY A 313 -4.69 -1.25 -0.27
CA GLY A 313 -3.74 -1.54 0.81
C GLY A 313 -4.22 -2.70 1.70
N HIS A 314 -5.48 -2.65 2.15
CA HIS A 314 -6.09 -3.77 2.90
C HIS A 314 -6.14 -5.06 2.09
N ALA A 315 -6.53 -4.97 0.82
CA ALA A 315 -6.61 -6.14 -0.04
C ALA A 315 -5.22 -6.79 -0.24
N THR A 316 -4.18 -5.97 -0.43
CA THR A 316 -2.81 -6.47 -0.61
C THR A 316 -2.18 -6.98 0.68
N GLU A 317 -2.52 -6.37 1.83
CA GLU A 317 -2.20 -6.92 3.14
C GLU A 317 -2.78 -8.34 3.29
N GLY A 318 -4.06 -8.51 2.94
CA GLY A 318 -4.72 -9.83 2.90
C GLY A 318 -3.96 -10.84 2.05
N LEU A 319 -3.57 -10.45 0.82
CA LEU A 319 -2.81 -11.28 -0.11
C LEU A 319 -1.46 -11.73 0.47
N LEU A 320 -0.68 -10.80 1.04
CA LEU A 320 0.62 -11.10 1.63
C LEU A 320 0.48 -11.99 2.88
N ASN A 321 -0.53 -11.73 3.71
CA ASN A 321 -0.79 -12.53 4.90
C ASN A 321 -1.20 -13.96 4.52
N ALA A 322 -2.06 -14.12 3.51
CA ALA A 322 -2.49 -15.41 2.96
C ALA A 322 -1.34 -16.24 2.38
N SER A 323 -0.31 -15.58 1.86
CA SER A 323 0.85 -16.22 1.23
C SER A 323 2.01 -16.47 2.22
N SER A 324 1.91 -15.93 3.44
CA SER A 324 2.90 -16.12 4.51
C SER A 324 2.73 -17.48 5.23
N LEU A 325 3.63 -17.85 6.15
CA LEU A 325 3.59 -19.14 6.87
C LEU A 325 2.46 -19.25 7.92
N ARG A 326 1.40 -18.44 7.80
CA ARG A 326 0.25 -18.44 8.70
C ARG A 326 -0.86 -19.36 8.17
N PRO A 327 -1.07 -20.55 8.77
CA PRO A 327 -2.05 -21.53 8.31
C PRO A 327 -3.51 -21.11 8.54
N ASP A 328 -3.74 -20.01 9.26
CA ASP A 328 -5.04 -19.45 9.60
C ASP A 328 -5.43 -18.24 8.73
N ALA A 329 -4.52 -17.76 7.87
CA ALA A 329 -4.83 -16.65 6.98
C ALA A 329 -5.74 -17.13 5.85
N PHE A 330 -6.84 -16.41 5.64
CA PHE A 330 -7.81 -16.69 4.61
C PHE A 330 -7.16 -16.56 3.22
N GLU A 331 -7.28 -17.59 2.39
CA GLU A 331 -6.53 -17.68 1.13
C GLU A 331 -6.98 -16.65 0.07
N GLY A 332 -8.20 -16.13 0.11
CA GLY A 332 -8.78 -15.23 -0.90
C GLY A 332 -8.86 -15.76 -2.33
N PHE A 333 -9.53 -15.00 -3.19
CA PHE A 333 -9.70 -15.33 -4.61
C PHE A 333 -8.66 -14.61 -5.48
N TRP A 334 -7.44 -14.41 -4.96
CA TRP A 334 -6.35 -13.89 -5.77
C TRP A 334 -5.89 -14.89 -6.81
N VAL A 335 -5.71 -14.38 -8.04
CA VAL A 335 -5.07 -15.09 -9.15
C VAL A 335 -3.66 -15.50 -8.77
N SER A 336 -3.16 -16.61 -9.30
CA SER A 336 -1.86 -17.12 -8.86
C SER A 336 -0.67 -16.25 -9.33
N ASP A 337 -0.84 -15.32 -10.27
CA ASP A 337 0.18 -14.29 -10.55
C ASP A 337 0.31 -13.32 -9.37
N ALA A 338 -0.82 -12.92 -8.77
CA ALA A 338 -0.83 -12.09 -7.57
C ALA A 338 -0.17 -12.85 -6.41
N ARG A 339 -0.43 -14.15 -6.27
CA ARG A 339 0.24 -15.01 -5.28
C ARG A 339 1.71 -15.19 -5.57
N ALA A 340 2.10 -15.45 -6.81
CA ALA A 340 3.50 -15.60 -7.20
C ALA A 340 4.29 -14.29 -6.96
N LEU A 341 3.68 -13.14 -7.26
CA LEU A 341 4.26 -11.83 -6.94
C LEU A 341 4.33 -11.60 -5.43
N ALA A 342 3.31 -12.04 -4.67
CA ALA A 342 3.32 -12.00 -3.21
C ALA A 342 4.42 -12.91 -2.63
N ASP A 343 4.57 -14.13 -3.12
CA ASP A 343 5.60 -15.10 -2.74
C ASP A 343 7.00 -14.55 -3.05
N GLU A 344 7.21 -14.03 -4.27
CA GLU A 344 8.47 -13.37 -4.65
C GLU A 344 8.76 -12.19 -3.71
N THR A 345 7.74 -11.39 -3.40
CA THR A 345 7.87 -10.27 -2.47
C THR A 345 8.23 -10.76 -1.07
N ILE A 346 7.53 -11.78 -0.55
CA ILE A 346 7.77 -12.39 0.76
C ILE A 346 9.19 -12.91 0.84
N GLU A 347 9.68 -13.60 -0.20
CA GLU A 347 11.07 -14.07 -0.25
C GLU A 347 12.08 -12.93 -0.32
N ARG A 348 11.77 -11.87 -1.09
CA ARG A 348 12.63 -10.70 -1.27
C ARG A 348 12.77 -9.88 0.00
N VAL A 349 11.71 -9.74 0.79
CA VAL A 349 11.73 -8.96 2.05
C VAL A 349 11.73 -9.81 3.32
N ARG A 350 11.72 -11.13 3.17
CA ARG A 350 11.63 -12.16 4.24
C ARG A 350 10.41 -12.00 5.15
N LEU A 351 9.24 -11.77 4.56
CA LEU A 351 7.99 -11.51 5.27
C LEU A 351 7.21 -12.79 5.63
N PHE A 352 7.88 -13.78 6.21
CA PHE A 352 7.27 -15.09 6.46
C PHE A 352 6.30 -15.13 7.64
N VAL A 353 6.35 -14.13 8.52
CA VAL A 353 5.50 -14.02 9.72
C VAL A 353 4.22 -13.23 9.50
N SER A 354 3.87 -12.89 8.25
CA SER A 354 2.81 -11.94 7.84
C SER A 354 3.22 -10.46 7.90
N LEU A 355 2.55 -9.62 7.09
CA LEU A 355 2.76 -8.17 7.06
C LEU A 355 2.37 -7.53 8.38
N GLU A 356 1.21 -7.91 8.92
CA GLU A 356 0.65 -7.32 10.14
C GLU A 356 1.55 -7.58 11.36
N ASP A 357 2.03 -8.81 11.54
CA ASP A 357 2.87 -9.16 12.69
C ASP A 357 4.24 -8.47 12.63
N GLU A 358 4.84 -8.40 11.43
CA GLU A 358 6.10 -7.67 11.23
C GLU A 358 5.92 -6.16 11.38
N TRP A 359 4.81 -5.61 10.88
CA TRP A 359 4.43 -4.20 11.07
C TRP A 359 4.32 -3.84 12.55
N ARG A 360 3.63 -4.69 13.30
CA ARG A 360 3.48 -4.55 14.76
C ARG A 360 4.83 -4.61 15.46
N ARG A 361 5.66 -5.63 15.17
CA ARG A 361 7.02 -5.77 15.74
C ARG A 361 7.86 -4.52 15.48
N VAL A 362 7.85 -4.02 14.25
CA VAL A 362 8.58 -2.81 13.87
C VAL A 362 8.08 -1.61 14.67
N HIS A 363 6.77 -1.36 14.71
CA HIS A 363 6.18 -0.24 15.46
C HIS A 363 6.49 -0.32 16.96
N GLU A 364 6.29 -1.48 17.56
CA GLU A 364 6.51 -1.71 19.00
C GLU A 364 7.97 -1.53 19.42
N SER A 365 8.94 -1.73 18.52
CA SER A 365 10.35 -1.45 18.82
C SER A 365 10.58 0.02 19.22
N PHE A 366 9.77 0.96 18.72
CA PHE A 366 9.91 2.40 18.98
C PHE A 366 9.14 2.88 20.22
N VAL A 367 8.13 2.13 20.67
CA VAL A 367 7.26 2.52 21.80
C VAL A 367 8.04 2.71 23.11
N PRO A 368 8.96 1.82 23.53
CA PRO A 368 9.72 1.99 24.77
C PRO A 368 10.60 3.24 24.80
N LEU A 369 11.00 3.74 23.63
CA LEU A 369 11.80 4.96 23.48
C LEU A 369 10.96 6.25 23.46
N GLY A 370 9.62 6.11 23.43
CA GLY A 370 8.69 7.23 23.26
C GLY A 370 8.72 7.82 21.85
N TRP A 371 9.15 7.04 20.85
CA TRP A 371 9.22 7.44 19.43
C TRP A 371 8.07 6.85 18.60
N ALA A 372 7.10 6.26 19.28
CA ALA A 372 5.83 5.83 18.75
C ALA A 372 4.81 5.82 19.88
N THR A 373 3.53 5.95 19.54
CA THR A 373 2.43 5.76 20.49
C THR A 373 1.89 4.37 20.31
N ALA A 374 1.85 3.57 21.38
CA ALA A 374 1.27 2.23 21.33
C ALA A 374 -0.16 2.27 20.77
N TYR A 375 -0.50 1.29 19.93
CA TYR A 375 -1.88 1.13 19.48
C TYR A 375 -2.80 0.99 20.71
N PRO A 376 -3.99 1.61 20.67
CA PRO A 376 -4.94 1.51 21.77
C PRO A 376 -5.41 0.07 22.06
N CYS A 377 -5.08 -0.88 21.17
CA CYS A 377 -5.67 -2.20 21.04
C CYS A 377 -4.56 -3.23 20.80
N ASP A 378 -4.09 -3.89 21.85
CA ASP A 378 -3.02 -4.90 21.78
C ASP A 378 -3.58 -6.24 21.22
N GLY A 379 -3.90 -6.25 19.92
CA GLY A 379 -4.39 -7.43 19.20
C GLY A 379 -5.82 -7.90 19.53
N ARG A 380 -6.64 -7.05 20.17
CA ARG A 380 -8.07 -7.30 20.37
C ARG A 380 -8.88 -6.13 19.84
N VAL A 381 -9.95 -6.48 19.14
CA VAL A 381 -11.05 -5.61 18.71
C VAL A 381 -11.40 -4.58 19.80
N CYS A 382 -11.25 -3.29 19.46
CA CYS A 382 -11.54 -2.19 20.37
C CYS A 382 -12.89 -1.57 20.09
N ASN A 383 -13.88 -1.97 20.87
CA ASN A 383 -15.19 -1.32 20.83
C ASN A 383 -15.25 -0.17 21.83
N ASP A 384 -14.32 -0.14 22.78
CA ASP A 384 -14.38 0.68 23.99
C ASP A 384 -13.12 1.50 24.26
N ALA A 385 -12.40 1.98 23.23
CA ALA A 385 -11.36 3.00 23.40
C ALA A 385 -11.89 4.41 23.03
N PRO A 386 -12.83 5.00 23.81
CA PRO A 386 -13.47 6.27 23.48
C PRO A 386 -12.52 7.47 23.44
N GLY A 387 -11.25 7.32 23.85
CA GLY A 387 -10.26 8.40 23.86
C GLY A 387 -9.57 8.67 22.53
N PHE A 388 -9.43 7.67 21.66
CA PHE A 388 -8.56 7.80 20.47
C PHE A 388 -9.27 8.50 19.29
N ARG A 389 -10.52 8.11 19.01
CA ARG A 389 -11.37 8.71 17.96
C ARG A 389 -11.96 10.07 18.35
N ALA A 390 -12.08 10.39 19.64
CA ALA A 390 -12.73 11.62 20.13
C ALA A 390 -11.77 12.80 20.35
N SER A 391 -10.46 12.57 20.31
CA SER A 391 -9.45 13.62 20.50
C SER A 391 -9.35 14.48 19.24
N THR A 392 -9.86 15.71 19.30
CA THR A 392 -9.60 16.76 18.29
C THR A 392 -8.15 17.28 18.32
N ASP A 393 -7.31 16.75 19.21
CA ASP A 393 -6.00 17.29 19.58
C ASP A 393 -4.82 16.63 18.84
N TRP A 394 -5.07 16.01 17.69
CA TRP A 394 -4.01 15.46 16.85
C TRP A 394 -3.56 16.50 15.83
N SER A 395 -2.36 17.05 16.06
CA SER A 395 -1.61 17.85 15.09
C SER A 395 -0.79 16.95 14.15
N ALA A 396 -0.27 17.52 13.06
CA ALA A 396 0.64 16.81 12.16
C ALA A 396 1.86 16.23 12.90
N GLU A 397 2.48 17.05 13.75
CA GLU A 397 3.58 16.67 14.64
C GLU A 397 3.20 15.49 15.54
N ARG A 398 2.10 15.57 16.31
CA ARG A 398 1.70 14.49 17.21
C ARG A 398 1.38 13.19 16.49
N THR A 399 0.75 13.27 15.32
CA THR A 399 0.46 12.08 14.49
C THR A 399 1.75 11.42 14.01
N ALA A 400 2.68 12.21 13.48
CA ALA A 400 3.97 11.73 13.00
C ALA A 400 4.86 11.19 14.14
N GLU A 401 4.89 11.87 15.29
CA GLU A 401 5.60 11.43 16.50
C GLU A 401 4.99 10.17 17.13
N GLY A 402 3.68 9.97 16.93
CA GLY A 402 3.01 8.71 17.24
C GLY A 402 3.45 7.57 16.32
N GLY A 403 4.17 7.86 15.24
CA GLY A 403 4.57 6.92 14.22
C GLY A 403 3.50 6.70 13.15
N PHE A 404 2.47 7.52 13.03
CA PHE A 404 1.33 7.29 12.13
C PHE A 404 1.30 8.24 10.95
N MET A 405 0.67 7.81 9.85
CA MET A 405 0.47 8.67 8.69
C MET A 405 -0.70 9.65 8.89
N SER A 406 -1.76 9.18 9.53
CA SER A 406 -3.01 9.92 9.75
C SER A 406 -3.58 9.63 11.15
N ARG A 407 -4.65 10.35 11.50
CA ARG A 407 -5.42 10.07 12.72
C ARG A 407 -6.22 8.77 12.61
N TYR A 408 -6.72 8.49 11.41
CA TYR A 408 -7.53 7.32 11.12
C TYR A 408 -6.68 6.04 11.21
N GLY A 409 -5.52 6.03 10.56
CA GLY A 409 -4.56 4.92 10.62
C GLY A 409 -4.11 4.61 12.04
N ALA A 410 -3.95 5.63 12.88
CA ALA A 410 -3.60 5.43 14.29
C ALA A 410 -4.67 4.66 15.12
N SER A 411 -5.85 4.39 14.56
CA SER A 411 -6.93 3.68 15.27
C SER A 411 -6.84 2.15 15.23
N SER A 412 -6.13 1.57 14.25
CA SER A 412 -5.92 0.12 14.14
C SER A 412 -4.67 -0.22 13.31
N LEU A 413 -4.15 -1.45 13.44
CA LEU A 413 -3.00 -1.90 12.67
C LEU A 413 -3.30 -1.96 11.16
N PRO A 414 -4.40 -2.58 10.68
CA PRO A 414 -4.71 -2.61 9.26
C PRO A 414 -4.92 -1.21 8.67
N ASP A 415 -5.65 -0.33 9.38
CA ASP A 415 -5.90 1.03 8.88
C ASP A 415 -4.59 1.84 8.79
N ASP A 416 -3.64 1.62 9.69
CA ASP A 416 -2.32 2.26 9.63
C ASP A 416 -1.54 1.83 8.39
N ILE A 417 -1.54 0.54 8.06
CA ILE A 417 -0.91 0.02 6.84
C ILE A 417 -1.57 0.66 5.61
N ALA A 418 -2.90 0.58 5.52
CA ALA A 418 -3.66 1.11 4.39
C ALA A 418 -3.48 2.63 4.21
N ASP A 419 -3.46 3.41 5.29
CA ASP A 419 -3.20 4.85 5.20
C ASP A 419 -1.77 5.20 4.87
N MET A 420 -0.80 4.40 5.34
CA MET A 420 0.60 4.56 4.97
C MET A 420 0.84 4.23 3.50
N VAL A 421 0.01 3.39 2.88
CA VAL A 421 -0.04 3.21 1.41
C VAL A 421 -0.69 4.42 0.73
N ALA A 422 -1.87 4.83 1.20
CA ALA A 422 -2.73 5.75 0.47
C ALA A 422 -2.25 7.20 0.47
N TRP A 423 -1.75 7.71 1.60
CA TRP A 423 -1.42 9.13 1.71
C TRP A 423 -0.18 9.55 0.91
N PRO A 424 0.95 8.81 0.90
CA PRO A 424 2.08 9.15 0.04
C PRO A 424 1.68 9.29 -1.44
N ALA A 425 0.86 8.36 -1.95
CA ALA A 425 0.40 8.34 -3.34
C ALA A 425 -0.59 9.46 -3.70
N THR A 426 -1.22 10.10 -2.70
CA THR A 426 -2.31 11.06 -2.95
C THR A 426 -2.10 12.46 -2.39
N ALA A 427 -1.13 12.67 -1.50
CA ALA A 427 -0.89 13.97 -0.87
C ALA A 427 -0.68 15.10 -1.89
N ALA A 428 0.07 14.84 -2.98
CA ALA A 428 0.27 15.82 -4.05
C ALA A 428 -1.04 16.21 -4.75
N LEU A 429 -1.97 15.27 -4.92
CA LEU A 429 -3.26 15.49 -5.59
C LEU A 429 -4.16 16.43 -4.79
N PHE A 430 -4.13 16.31 -3.46
CA PHE A 430 -4.85 17.22 -2.59
C PHE A 430 -4.27 18.64 -2.67
N ARG A 431 -2.94 18.78 -2.71
CA ARG A 431 -2.29 20.09 -2.90
C ARG A 431 -2.62 20.70 -4.26
N ASP A 432 -2.60 19.91 -5.32
CA ASP A 432 -2.96 20.33 -6.68
C ASP A 432 -4.44 20.72 -6.79
N ALA A 433 -5.30 20.08 -6.00
CA ALA A 433 -6.70 20.46 -5.82
C ALA A 433 -6.90 21.76 -5.00
N GLY A 434 -5.82 22.43 -4.59
CA GLY A 434 -5.86 23.66 -3.80
C GLY A 434 -6.16 23.43 -2.31
N ILE A 435 -6.11 22.19 -1.83
CA ILE A 435 -6.25 21.87 -0.41
C ILE A 435 -4.88 22.02 0.25
N ILE A 436 -4.75 23.06 1.09
CA ILE A 436 -3.51 23.36 1.80
C ILE A 436 -3.24 22.36 2.94
N ASP A 437 -1.96 22.16 3.26
CA ASP A 437 -1.53 21.39 4.43
C ASP A 437 -2.20 21.91 5.71
N GLY A 438 -2.54 20.99 6.62
CA GLY A 438 -3.30 21.26 7.84
C GLY A 438 -4.80 21.48 7.65
N ALA A 439 -5.33 21.46 6.42
CA ALA A 439 -6.77 21.42 6.20
C ALA A 439 -7.36 20.11 6.76
N ARG A 440 -8.56 20.17 7.34
CA ARG A 440 -9.24 18.98 7.89
C ARG A 440 -9.47 17.89 6.83
N GLN A 441 -9.46 18.29 5.56
CA GLN A 441 -9.67 17.43 4.40
C GLN A 441 -8.46 16.55 4.05
N THR A 442 -7.26 16.96 4.47
CA THR A 442 -5.99 16.25 4.26
C THR A 442 -5.51 15.69 5.59
N GLU A 443 -5.39 14.37 5.68
CA GLU A 443 -4.83 13.70 6.86
C GLU A 443 -3.47 13.06 6.57
N ASP A 444 -2.72 13.54 5.56
CA ASP A 444 -1.30 13.17 5.30
C ASP A 444 -0.36 13.80 6.34
N PHE A 445 -0.79 13.87 7.59
CA PHE A 445 -0.12 14.52 8.72
C PHE A 445 1.31 14.02 8.92
N GLY A 446 1.54 12.72 8.72
CA GLY A 446 2.86 12.13 8.70
C GLY A 446 3.78 12.80 7.67
N CYS A 447 3.36 12.82 6.39
CA CYS A 447 4.13 13.45 5.33
C CYS A 447 4.27 14.97 5.51
N GLN A 448 3.22 15.67 5.98
CA GLN A 448 3.30 17.11 6.27
C GLN A 448 4.40 17.42 7.29
N HIS A 449 4.48 16.62 8.36
CA HIS A 449 5.49 16.83 9.38
C HIS A 449 6.89 16.44 8.88
N LEU A 450 7.05 15.29 8.19
CA LEU A 450 8.32 14.88 7.61
C LEU A 450 8.89 15.94 6.66
N ARG A 451 8.08 16.48 5.73
CA ARG A 451 8.49 17.58 4.83
C ARG A 451 8.85 18.88 5.55
N SER A 452 8.36 19.08 6.77
CA SER A 452 8.65 20.28 7.57
C SER A 452 9.98 20.21 8.32
N LEU A 453 10.60 19.03 8.39
CA LEU A 453 11.86 18.82 9.07
C LEU A 453 13.01 19.19 8.11
N ASP A 454 13.90 20.03 8.59
CA ASP A 454 15.13 20.37 7.88
C ASP A 454 16.24 19.36 8.25
N GLY A 455 16.86 18.74 7.25
CA GLY A 455 18.14 18.04 7.40
C GLY A 455 18.16 16.57 6.98
N GLY A 456 19.31 16.12 6.50
CA GLY A 456 19.55 14.74 6.04
C GLY A 456 19.78 13.72 7.15
N ASN A 457 19.08 13.84 8.29
CA ASN A 457 19.05 12.85 9.36
C ASN A 457 17.60 12.55 9.74
N VAL A 458 17.35 11.38 10.33
CA VAL A 458 16.03 10.99 10.82
C VAL A 458 15.93 11.30 12.32
N PRO A 459 15.13 12.29 12.76
CA PRO A 459 14.92 12.54 14.17
C PRO A 459 14.22 11.37 14.86
N GLY A 460 14.59 11.10 16.12
CA GLY A 460 14.00 10.00 16.89
C GLY A 460 12.48 10.03 16.92
N GLY A 461 11.88 11.21 17.12
CA GLY A 461 10.42 11.37 17.18
C GLY A 461 9.69 10.84 15.95
N VAL A 462 10.25 10.94 14.74
CA VAL A 462 9.60 10.48 13.50
C VAL A 462 10.19 9.17 12.95
N ALA A 463 11.12 8.54 13.68
CA ALA A 463 11.84 7.37 13.19
C ALA A 463 10.93 6.16 12.94
N ALA A 464 9.86 6.00 13.74
CA ALA A 464 8.87 4.95 13.54
C ALA A 464 8.10 5.14 12.21
N LEU A 465 7.60 6.35 11.95
CA LEU A 465 6.90 6.70 10.72
C LEU A 465 7.82 6.51 9.51
N TYR A 466 9.04 7.05 9.57
CA TYR A 466 10.05 6.94 8.52
C TYR A 466 10.35 5.47 8.16
N THR A 467 10.60 4.64 9.17
CA THR A 467 10.92 3.22 9.00
C THR A 467 9.75 2.44 8.40
N LYS A 468 8.50 2.73 8.82
CA LYS A 468 7.30 2.09 8.29
C LYS A 468 7.01 2.47 6.84
N LEU A 469 7.23 3.73 6.46
CA LEU A 469 7.09 4.16 5.08
C LEU A 469 8.11 3.44 4.16
N LEU A 470 9.36 3.35 4.60
CA LEU A 470 10.40 2.61 3.87
C LEU A 470 10.14 1.10 3.86
N PHE A 471 9.48 0.55 4.89
CA PHE A 471 9.05 -0.84 4.85
C PHE A 471 8.05 -1.08 3.71
N LEU A 472 7.01 -0.26 3.57
CA LEU A 472 6.04 -0.42 2.48
C LEU A 472 6.66 -0.16 1.10
N LYS A 473 7.68 0.70 1.03
CA LYS A 473 8.53 0.88 -0.15
C LYS A 473 9.27 -0.40 -0.53
N ASP A 474 9.94 -1.03 0.44
CA ASP A 474 10.70 -2.27 0.24
C ASP A 474 9.78 -3.43 -0.21
N VAL A 475 8.57 -3.50 0.36
CA VAL A 475 7.52 -4.44 -0.04
C VAL A 475 7.02 -4.14 -1.46
N GLY A 476 7.04 -2.86 -1.88
CA GLY A 476 6.58 -2.43 -3.20
C GLY A 476 5.09 -2.04 -3.22
N LEU A 477 4.56 -1.62 -2.07
CA LEU A 477 3.20 -1.08 -1.95
C LEU A 477 3.14 0.43 -2.17
N VAL A 478 4.27 1.13 -2.04
CA VAL A 478 4.40 2.57 -2.29
C VAL A 478 5.55 2.81 -3.25
N ALA A 479 5.32 3.62 -4.29
CA ALA A 479 6.35 3.97 -5.25
C ALA A 479 7.44 4.84 -4.61
N GLN A 480 8.69 4.69 -5.06
CA GLN A 480 9.83 5.46 -4.54
C GLN A 480 9.59 6.98 -4.65
N GLU A 481 9.02 7.45 -5.75
CA GLU A 481 8.70 8.86 -5.97
C GLU A 481 7.68 9.42 -4.97
N ASP A 482 6.68 8.62 -4.58
CA ASP A 482 5.68 9.01 -3.59
C ASP A 482 6.29 9.02 -2.18
N VAL A 483 7.22 8.10 -1.89
CA VAL A 483 8.03 8.11 -0.68
C VAL A 483 8.90 9.35 -0.62
N ASP A 484 9.65 9.67 -1.69
CA ASP A 484 10.52 10.86 -1.75
C ASP A 484 9.71 12.15 -1.57
N ALA A 485 8.54 12.24 -2.21
CA ALA A 485 7.64 13.37 -2.05
C ALA A 485 7.06 13.50 -0.63
N CYS A 486 6.90 12.38 0.09
CA CYS A 486 6.45 12.36 1.47
C CYS A 486 7.57 12.72 2.46
N LEU A 487 8.79 12.19 2.24
CA LEU A 487 9.95 12.38 3.10
C LEU A 487 10.53 13.80 3.02
N GLY A 488 10.51 14.43 1.84
CA GLY A 488 11.22 15.69 1.61
C GLY A 488 12.73 15.50 1.73
N ASP A 489 13.39 16.34 2.53
CA ASP A 489 14.85 16.27 2.74
C ASP A 489 15.28 15.30 3.86
N VAL A 490 14.31 14.70 4.57
CA VAL A 490 14.57 13.74 5.65
C VAL A 490 15.07 12.43 5.06
N GLY A 491 16.23 11.96 5.53
CA GLY A 491 16.70 10.65 5.14
C GLY A 491 18.03 10.24 5.74
N LEU A 492 18.55 9.14 5.21
CA LEU A 492 19.87 8.60 5.53
C LEU A 492 20.73 8.69 4.26
N PRO A 493 21.46 9.79 4.02
CA PRO A 493 22.25 9.94 2.80
C PRO A 493 23.48 9.02 2.89
N ILE A 494 23.32 7.82 2.35
CA ILE A 494 24.38 6.83 2.18
C ILE A 494 24.18 6.09 0.86
N ASP A 495 25.22 6.14 0.02
CA ASP A 495 25.22 5.61 -1.35
C ASP A 495 26.31 4.55 -1.58
N THR A 496 27.18 4.35 -0.58
CA THR A 496 28.32 3.43 -0.67
C THR A 496 28.24 2.38 0.44
N PRO A 497 28.40 1.08 0.14
CA PRO A 497 28.45 0.04 1.15
C PRO A 497 29.54 0.26 2.19
N GLY A 498 29.22 0.03 3.46
CA GLY A 498 30.11 0.20 4.61
C GLY A 498 29.46 0.97 5.76
N PHE A 499 30.31 1.47 6.64
CA PHE A 499 29.94 2.27 7.80
C PHE A 499 30.66 3.62 7.76
N ASP A 500 29.88 4.69 7.69
CA ASP A 500 30.36 6.06 7.57
C ASP A 500 30.11 6.81 8.88
N PHE A 501 31.16 7.34 9.49
CA PHE A 501 31.13 8.09 10.75
C PHE A 501 30.89 9.56 10.46
N TRP A 502 29.81 10.09 11.01
CA TRP A 502 29.40 11.49 10.84
C TRP A 502 29.51 12.25 12.15
N GLN A 503 30.05 13.47 12.07
CA GLN A 503 30.08 14.40 13.19
C GLN A 503 29.86 15.81 12.66
N ASP A 504 28.82 16.48 13.17
CA ASP A 504 28.37 17.81 12.72
C ASP A 504 28.11 17.83 11.20
N ASP A 505 27.37 16.83 10.71
CA ASP A 505 27.05 16.62 9.28
C ASP A 505 28.26 16.55 8.34
N THR A 506 29.44 16.27 8.90
CA THR A 506 30.67 16.07 8.15
C THR A 506 31.11 14.61 8.26
N LEU A 507 31.31 13.96 7.11
CA LEU A 507 31.92 12.64 7.05
C LEU A 507 33.34 12.71 7.60
N ARG A 508 33.61 11.95 8.66
CA ARG A 508 34.93 11.91 9.32
C ARG A 508 35.75 10.71 8.89
N ARG A 509 35.10 9.57 8.67
CA ARG A 509 35.75 8.28 8.43
C ARG A 509 34.76 7.29 7.81
N SER A 510 35.29 6.32 7.10
CA SER A 510 34.53 5.21 6.52
C SER A 510 35.21 3.86 6.76
N PHE A 511 34.41 2.82 6.96
CA PHE A 511 34.83 1.41 6.98
C PHE A 511 34.13 0.73 5.82
N ARG A 512 34.87 0.41 4.75
CA ARG A 512 34.34 -0.02 3.45
C ARG A 512 35.01 -1.28 2.92
N ASP A 513 36.07 -1.74 3.56
CA ASP A 513 36.76 -2.97 3.18
C ASP A 513 36.06 -4.16 3.85
N GLY A 514 35.99 -5.30 3.17
CA GLY A 514 35.45 -6.53 3.77
C GLY A 514 34.04 -6.42 4.35
N VAL A 515 33.17 -5.57 3.76
CA VAL A 515 31.79 -5.40 4.23
C VAL A 515 31.05 -6.73 4.08
N GLU A 516 30.58 -7.27 5.19
CA GLU A 516 29.82 -8.52 5.25
C GLU A 516 28.59 -8.34 6.13
N ALA A 517 27.48 -8.98 5.74
CA ALA A 517 26.24 -9.01 6.49
C ALA A 517 25.65 -10.42 6.43
N ARG A 518 25.41 -11.06 7.58
CA ARG A 518 24.98 -12.47 7.65
C ARG A 518 24.10 -12.77 8.84
N PHE A 519 23.29 -13.81 8.71
CA PHE A 519 22.58 -14.39 9.84
C PHE A 519 23.46 -15.44 10.53
N LEU A 520 23.44 -15.45 11.86
CA LEU A 520 24.15 -16.39 12.71
C LEU A 520 23.13 -17.28 13.42
N LEU A 521 23.43 -18.57 13.50
CA LEU A 521 22.74 -19.54 14.36
C LEU A 521 23.76 -20.08 15.37
N TYR A 522 23.47 -19.88 16.65
CA TYR A 522 24.30 -20.36 17.74
C TYR A 522 23.91 -21.77 18.17
N ASP A 523 24.81 -22.46 18.88
CA ASP A 523 24.60 -23.84 19.35
C ASP A 523 23.39 -23.97 20.30
N ASP A 524 23.01 -22.89 20.99
CA ASP A 524 21.84 -22.83 21.86
C ASP A 524 20.51 -22.55 21.10
N GLY A 525 20.58 -22.45 19.77
CA GLY A 525 19.45 -22.15 18.89
C GLY A 525 19.10 -20.66 18.78
N SER A 526 19.80 -19.78 19.50
CA SER A 526 19.63 -18.34 19.35
C SER A 526 20.15 -17.86 17.99
N LYS A 527 19.57 -16.76 17.50
CA LYS A 527 19.78 -16.26 16.14
C LYS A 527 20.10 -14.77 16.21
N SER A 528 21.10 -14.35 15.46
CA SER A 528 21.52 -12.94 15.37
C SER A 528 21.74 -12.53 13.92
N PHE A 529 21.60 -11.25 13.64
CA PHE A 529 22.13 -10.61 12.45
C PHE A 529 23.48 -9.97 12.80
N GLU A 530 24.52 -10.29 12.05
CA GLU A 530 25.85 -9.68 12.18
C GLU A 530 26.20 -8.91 10.91
N ALA A 531 26.71 -7.69 11.09
CA ALA A 531 27.37 -6.93 10.04
C ALA A 531 28.77 -6.52 10.49
N ARG A 532 29.74 -6.58 9.58
CA ARG A 532 31.13 -6.18 9.85
C ARG A 532 31.75 -5.47 8.67
N ALA A 533 32.69 -4.58 8.95
CA ALA A 533 33.53 -3.93 7.94
C ALA A 533 34.89 -3.56 8.52
N GLU A 534 35.88 -3.49 7.65
CA GLU A 534 37.26 -3.12 7.93
C GLU A 534 37.55 -1.69 7.44
N GLY A 535 38.51 -1.05 8.12
CA GLY A 535 38.94 0.30 7.80
C GLY A 535 40.07 0.76 8.72
N MET A 536 40.34 2.07 8.72
CA MET A 536 41.40 2.67 9.53
C MET A 536 40.81 3.48 10.68
N ALA A 537 41.27 3.24 11.90
CA ALA A 537 40.90 4.01 13.08
C ALA A 537 42.08 4.80 13.67
N ALA A 538 41.92 6.13 13.74
CA ALA A 538 42.87 7.01 14.41
C ALA A 538 42.65 7.02 15.93
N PHE A 539 43.72 6.75 16.67
CA PHE A 539 43.80 6.85 18.12
C PHE A 539 45.13 7.51 18.52
N ASP A 540 45.05 8.54 19.37
CA ASP A 540 46.22 9.33 19.81
C ASP A 540 47.10 9.84 18.63
N GLY A 541 46.45 10.27 17.56
CA GLY A 541 47.10 10.78 16.35
C GLY A 541 47.76 9.71 15.45
N THR A 542 47.63 8.43 15.78
CA THR A 542 48.14 7.30 14.97
C THR A 542 46.98 6.50 14.40
N GLU A 543 47.06 6.09 13.12
CA GLU A 543 46.05 5.25 12.48
C GLU A 543 46.39 3.77 12.60
N TYR A 544 45.38 2.97 12.90
CA TYR A 544 45.47 1.52 13.04
C TYR A 544 44.42 0.82 12.19
N PRO A 545 44.71 -0.34 11.59
CA PRO A 545 43.68 -1.21 11.03
C PRO A 545 42.66 -1.58 12.11
N ALA A 546 41.39 -1.51 11.76
CA ALA A 546 40.30 -1.76 12.68
C ALA A 546 39.11 -2.44 12.00
N THR A 547 38.40 -3.24 12.78
CA THR A 547 37.14 -3.89 12.39
C THR A 547 36.00 -3.30 13.21
N LEU A 548 34.98 -2.80 12.53
CA LEU A 548 33.71 -2.43 13.13
C LEU A 548 32.74 -3.61 12.98
N ARG A 549 32.05 -3.97 14.06
CA ARG A 549 31.09 -5.06 14.12
C ARG A 549 29.79 -4.58 14.76
N MET A 550 28.66 -4.96 14.16
CA MET A 550 27.31 -4.77 14.68
C MET A 550 26.65 -6.14 14.79
N GLU A 551 26.07 -6.46 15.93
CA GLU A 551 25.36 -7.71 16.17
C GLU A 551 23.99 -7.41 16.80
N LEU A 552 22.92 -7.90 16.16
CA LEU A 552 21.53 -7.67 16.54
C LEU A 552 20.84 -9.03 16.77
N PRO A 553 20.58 -9.44 18.01
CA PRO A 553 19.78 -10.62 18.29
C PRO A 553 18.37 -10.51 17.70
N LEU A 554 17.92 -11.56 17.01
CA LEU A 554 16.64 -11.58 16.30
C LEU A 554 15.54 -12.34 17.07
N GLY A 555 15.82 -12.67 18.34
CA GLY A 555 14.96 -13.47 19.20
C GLY A 555 15.04 -14.97 18.91
N SER A 556 14.22 -15.75 19.63
CA SER A 556 14.14 -17.21 19.51
C SER A 556 12.80 -17.71 18.93
N PRO A 557 12.21 -17.09 17.89
CA PRO A 557 11.01 -17.66 17.30
C PRO A 557 11.33 -19.05 16.69
N PRO A 558 10.34 -19.95 16.56
CA PRO A 558 10.53 -21.30 16.01
C PRO A 558 10.92 -21.33 14.52
N LEU A 559 11.15 -20.16 13.91
CA LEU A 559 11.54 -19.94 12.53
C LEU A 559 12.95 -20.47 12.25
N THR A 560 13.15 -21.03 11.08
CA THR A 560 14.47 -21.34 10.51
C THR A 560 15.23 -20.04 10.19
N LEU A 561 16.53 -20.13 9.89
CA LEU A 561 17.31 -18.96 9.49
C LEU A 561 16.73 -18.26 8.26
N ASP A 562 16.14 -19.03 7.34
CA ASP A 562 15.58 -18.53 6.07
C ASP A 562 14.28 -17.75 6.25
N GLU A 563 13.55 -18.05 7.33
CA GLU A 563 12.23 -17.49 7.62
C GLU A 563 12.26 -16.24 8.51
N ILE A 564 13.42 -15.87 9.05
CA ILE A 564 13.53 -14.70 9.93
C ILE A 564 13.47 -13.42 9.10
N PRO A 565 12.59 -12.46 9.45
CA PRO A 565 12.58 -11.16 8.81
C PRO A 565 13.93 -10.47 8.85
N TYR A 566 14.25 -9.67 7.83
CA TYR A 566 15.41 -8.80 7.91
C TYR A 566 15.29 -7.86 9.13
N PRO A 567 16.41 -7.51 9.79
CA PRO A 567 16.34 -6.61 10.93
C PRO A 567 15.74 -5.28 10.47
N ARG A 568 14.71 -4.81 11.18
CA ARG A 568 14.01 -3.54 10.92
C ARG A 568 13.48 -2.98 12.24
N GLY A 569 13.51 -1.66 12.37
CA GLY A 569 13.10 -0.95 13.58
C GLY A 569 14.29 -0.45 14.39
N VAL A 570 14.09 -0.27 15.69
CA VAL A 570 15.14 0.24 16.58
C VAL A 570 15.60 -0.82 17.60
N TYR A 571 16.92 -0.92 17.77
CA TYR A 571 17.59 -1.87 18.65
C TYR A 571 18.42 -1.11 19.68
N VAL A 572 18.04 -1.18 20.96
CA VAL A 572 18.73 -0.46 22.05
C VAL A 572 20.04 -1.17 22.39
N LEU A 573 21.15 -0.42 22.39
CA LEU A 573 22.49 -0.92 22.70
C LEU A 573 22.73 -0.96 24.21
N GLY A 574 23.46 -1.99 24.67
CA GLY A 574 23.68 -2.24 26.09
C GLY A 574 22.56 -3.04 26.77
N GLU A 575 21.48 -3.33 26.03
CA GLU A 575 20.35 -4.17 26.45
C GLU A 575 20.11 -5.28 25.43
N GLY A 576 19.51 -6.39 25.87
CA GLY A 576 19.00 -7.44 24.97
C GLY A 576 20.05 -8.17 24.11
N GLY A 577 21.34 -7.95 24.34
CA GLY A 577 22.44 -8.54 23.55
C GLY A 577 22.78 -7.79 22.26
N ASN A 578 22.13 -6.65 21.97
CA ASN A 578 22.53 -5.80 20.84
C ASN A 578 23.92 -5.19 21.11
N ALA A 579 24.85 -5.37 20.17
CA ALA A 579 26.24 -4.95 20.34
C ALA A 579 26.74 -4.19 19.13
N VAL A 580 27.52 -3.13 19.39
CA VAL A 580 28.36 -2.47 18.40
C VAL A 580 29.76 -2.34 18.99
N GLU A 581 30.75 -2.79 18.25
CA GLU A 581 32.13 -2.94 18.72
C GLU A 581 33.12 -2.47 17.67
N LEU A 582 34.16 -1.76 18.11
CA LEU A 582 35.35 -1.50 17.30
C LEU A 582 36.53 -2.27 17.91
N ARG A 583 37.28 -2.97 17.07
CA ARG A 583 38.49 -3.73 17.44
C ARG A 583 39.67 -3.28 16.60
N LEU A 584 40.82 -3.03 17.23
CA LEU A 584 42.08 -2.70 16.56
C LEU A 584 43.01 -3.91 16.58
N GLU A 585 43.50 -4.35 15.42
CA GLU A 585 44.27 -5.61 15.30
C GLU A 585 45.54 -5.65 16.17
N GLU A 586 46.18 -4.50 16.37
CA GLU A 586 47.47 -4.39 17.07
C GLU A 586 47.42 -3.51 18.32
N GLN A 587 46.31 -2.78 18.56
CA GLN A 587 46.21 -1.80 19.64
C GLN A 587 44.87 -1.81 20.36
N SER A 588 44.68 -2.89 21.10
CA SER A 588 43.52 -3.13 21.96
C SER A 588 43.14 -2.04 23.00
N PHE A 589 43.97 -1.01 23.23
CA PHE A 589 43.57 0.14 24.04
C PHE A 589 42.59 1.07 23.32
N GLY A 590 42.52 0.99 21.99
CA GLY A 590 41.57 1.71 21.15
C GLY A 590 40.26 0.97 20.93
N ASP A 591 40.16 -0.28 21.38
CA ASP A 591 38.92 -1.06 21.33
C ASP A 591 37.83 -0.34 22.12
N PHE A 592 36.63 -0.30 21.57
CA PHE A 592 35.46 0.15 22.33
C PHE A 592 34.25 -0.75 22.10
N ASP A 593 33.45 -0.84 23.16
CA ASP A 593 32.15 -1.50 23.21
C ASP A 593 31.10 -0.43 23.45
N VAL A 594 30.08 -0.35 22.60
CA VAL A 594 28.98 0.57 22.84
C VAL A 594 28.12 0.03 23.96
N THR A 595 27.99 0.79 25.04
CA THR A 595 27.22 0.41 26.23
C THR A 595 25.93 1.21 26.38
N ASP A 596 25.76 2.29 25.62
CA ASP A 596 24.53 3.06 25.56
C ASP A 596 24.38 3.73 24.19
N GLY A 597 23.19 3.60 23.61
CA GLY A 597 22.89 4.03 22.26
C GLY A 597 21.77 3.21 21.64
N TYR A 598 21.63 3.29 20.33
CA TYR A 598 20.69 2.46 19.56
C TYR A 598 21.13 2.29 18.12
N VAL A 599 20.63 1.25 17.47
CA VAL A 599 20.71 1.04 16.02
C VAL A 599 19.31 1.22 15.44
N LEU A 600 19.17 2.13 14.50
CA LEU A 600 17.99 2.26 13.64
C LEU A 600 18.26 1.52 12.34
N VAL A 601 17.46 0.51 12.01
CA VAL A 601 17.47 -0.15 10.69
C VAL A 601 16.19 0.25 9.97
N ALA A 602 16.34 1.11 8.95
CA ALA A 602 15.22 1.78 8.29
C ALA A 602 14.80 1.07 6.99
N GLU A 603 15.77 0.67 6.17
CA GLU A 603 15.56 -0.14 4.96
C GLU A 603 16.12 -1.54 5.18
N ALA A 604 15.39 -2.56 4.75
CA ALA A 604 15.79 -3.95 4.95
C ALA A 604 15.13 -4.87 3.91
N ALA A 605 15.81 -5.09 2.78
CA ALA A 605 15.39 -5.97 1.71
C ALA A 605 16.56 -6.83 1.21
N ARG A 606 16.27 -7.86 0.39
CA ARG A 606 17.31 -8.72 -0.20
C ARG A 606 18.36 -7.87 -0.92
N GLY A 607 19.58 -7.94 -0.40
CA GLY A 607 20.74 -7.27 -0.98
C GLY A 607 20.94 -5.82 -0.54
N ARG A 608 20.07 -5.26 0.32
CA ARG A 608 20.21 -3.90 0.82
C ARG A 608 19.65 -3.75 2.24
N ILE A 609 20.51 -3.39 3.19
CA ILE A 609 20.11 -3.00 4.54
C ILE A 609 20.77 -1.66 4.86
N ALA A 610 19.96 -0.66 5.23
CA ALA A 610 20.44 0.68 5.51
C ALA A 610 19.89 1.22 6.84
N GLY A 611 20.72 1.99 7.53
CA GLY A 611 20.37 2.48 8.85
C GLY A 611 21.40 3.41 9.47
N SER A 612 21.26 3.63 10.77
CA SER A 612 22.17 4.46 11.55
C SER A 612 22.37 3.92 12.95
N ILE A 613 23.59 4.03 13.46
CA ILE A 613 23.98 3.72 14.83
C ILE A 613 24.20 5.04 15.55
N PHE A 614 23.55 5.21 16.69
CA PHE A 614 23.69 6.38 17.56
C PHE A 614 24.34 5.95 18.86
N ILE A 615 25.52 6.49 19.14
CA ILE A 615 26.35 6.10 20.28
C ILE A 615 26.37 7.25 21.28
N ARG A 616 25.85 7.00 22.49
CA ARG A 616 25.91 7.94 23.63
C ARG A 616 27.07 7.62 24.55
N VAL A 617 27.28 6.34 24.86
CA VAL A 617 28.39 5.89 25.70
C VAL A 617 29.07 4.68 25.09
N ALA A 618 30.40 4.76 24.97
CA ALA A 618 31.25 3.63 24.61
C ALA A 618 32.23 3.33 25.75
N PHE A 619 32.32 2.09 26.18
CA PHE A 619 33.30 1.64 27.15
C PHE A 619 34.57 1.19 26.44
N ARG A 620 35.73 1.56 26.98
CA ARG A 620 37.04 1.11 26.50
C ARG A 620 37.63 0.13 27.51
N PRO A 621 37.53 -1.19 27.29
CA PRO A 621 37.84 -2.19 28.31
C PRO A 621 39.23 -2.06 28.92
N ARG A 622 40.22 -1.70 28.09
CA ARG A 622 41.63 -1.60 28.53
C ARG A 622 42.03 -0.20 29.01
N ALA A 623 41.30 0.84 28.61
CA ALA A 623 41.50 2.19 29.15
C ALA A 623 40.76 2.40 30.48
N GLY A 624 39.75 1.57 30.78
CA GLY A 624 39.00 1.58 32.03
C GLY A 624 38.11 2.81 32.21
N VAL A 625 37.86 3.57 31.15
CA VAL A 625 37.07 4.81 31.18
C VAL A 625 35.95 4.75 30.13
N PRO A 626 34.70 5.06 30.51
CA PRO A 626 33.64 5.29 29.54
C PRO A 626 33.90 6.60 28.79
N GLN A 627 33.63 6.60 27.50
CA GLN A 627 33.61 7.77 26.63
C GLN A 627 32.16 8.14 26.35
N THR A 628 31.78 9.37 26.70
CA THR A 628 30.45 9.92 26.43
C THR A 628 30.50 10.86 25.24
N PHE A 629 29.48 10.81 24.39
CA PHE A 629 29.30 11.66 23.22
C PHE A 629 28.04 12.52 23.41
N ASP A 630 28.20 13.85 23.36
CA ASP A 630 27.11 14.82 23.40
C ASP A 630 27.42 15.98 22.42
N PRO A 631 26.76 16.06 21.25
CA PRO A 631 25.70 15.17 20.78
C PRO A 631 26.19 13.73 20.51
N PRO A 632 25.27 12.75 20.39
CA PRO A 632 25.65 11.36 20.10
C PRO A 632 26.50 11.23 18.83
N LEU A 633 27.44 10.30 18.83
CA LEU A 633 28.19 9.93 17.62
C LEU A 633 27.26 9.15 16.68
N VAL A 634 27.20 9.55 15.41
CA VAL A 634 26.36 8.92 14.39
C VAL A 634 27.22 8.14 13.41
N ILE A 635 26.87 6.88 13.19
CA ILE A 635 27.44 6.04 12.14
C ILE A 635 26.31 5.65 11.21
N ARG A 636 26.36 6.08 9.95
CA ARG A 636 25.41 5.62 8.92
C ARG A 636 25.96 4.35 8.29
N PHE A 637 25.11 3.40 7.97
CA PHE A 637 25.55 2.17 7.31
C PHE A 637 24.65 1.80 6.15
N LEU A 638 25.28 1.22 5.14
CA LEU A 638 24.67 0.58 3.99
C LEU A 638 25.37 -0.76 3.80
N LEU A 639 24.60 -1.83 3.79
CA LEU A 639 25.10 -3.18 3.61
C LEU A 639 24.54 -3.70 2.29
N GLU A 640 25.41 -3.95 1.33
CA GLU A 640 25.07 -4.52 0.03
C GLU A 640 25.78 -5.85 -0.18
N GLY A 641 25.05 -6.85 -0.66
CA GLY A 641 25.59 -8.18 -0.91
C GLY A 641 25.77 -9.04 0.36
N SER A 642 25.63 -10.36 0.18
CA SER A 642 25.86 -11.44 1.16
C SER A 642 24.81 -11.79 2.21
N ALA A 643 23.54 -11.37 2.09
CA ALA A 643 22.45 -12.02 2.84
C ALA A 643 21.88 -13.28 2.16
N GLY A 644 22.71 -14.01 1.41
CA GLY A 644 22.39 -15.33 0.86
C GLY A 644 23.16 -16.38 1.67
N GLY A 645 22.41 -17.21 2.39
CA GLY A 645 22.93 -18.44 3.00
C GLY A 645 23.29 -19.49 1.96
#